data_AF-L7C8U0-F1
#
_entry.id   AF-L7C8U0-F1
#
_cell.length_a   1.000
_cell.length_b   1.000
_cell.length_c   1.000
_cell.angle_alpha   90.00
_cell.angle_beta   90.00
_cell.angle_gamma   90.00
#
_symmetry.space_group_name_H-M   'P 1'
#
loop_
_entity.id
_entity.type
_entity.pdbx_description
1 polymer ?
#
loop_
_entity_poly.entity_id
_entity_poly.type
_entity_poly.pdbx_seq_one_letter_code
_entity_poly.pdbx_strand_id
1 'polypeptide(L)'
;MLIATQGTNVAATRQYFDQVLTQGDYYLGQEVNGQWHGHGANLLGLGLGSDVTKQQFSDLLLGKHPVNGTDLTQRSRKDRRPGMDLTFSVPKSVSLAWAINEDERLIDALREAVRETMERDVEPLMQRRVRTGKHANSEQKATTGKLVYADFLHKTSRPVDGTADPHLHVHAFVINWTEENGVHYAGQMGEIVRQRPSLQAKFESRLASKLQKELGYAVTQTRFTQSGKIKAGWEIDGIDRKTIEKYSRRTAQVEQHAKENGIHGAAEKGSLGKKTREKKDNGASVEKLRDEWQSRLTNQEKLAFSRLLDGKRIDQGEDEQSQAIASVKYALDHHLFRQSTVERHQIVGTALEHALTIKPEQIEDALNRVDKIERSMPDHGCVRELITTREVLNAEKRLIDYARDGRGTRKAIGDSEHEFSRTWLNDQQKEAVRHVVRSRDSVMAVTGGAGTGKSSLMQEAAEAIAKFGRSVYTFAPSTGAKEVLQQKGFGNAQTVEHLICNTKLHGEVRDQVLWIDEAGLMDVRSMNAVFKIAKEQNARVILSGDTRQHSSPSRGEAMRLLEREAGLNIARVEAIQRQKGRYKAAVELISRGNEVVNAETGKTGLLAGFDALDALGKIHEIDLDERHEKLAENYLAAEKAGKSTLVVAPTHAEAAAVTENIRTSLRDEGALSNDEREFIRLKSLNLTNAEKSEAITYASQSGGIVQFHQNAKGGFKRGSRYRIAGAIGKEVFITPVGGGEKQKLPLAASERFEVYAEHKIAIAAGDKIRFSLGGTARGGKQRISNGRLDEVKGFDKSGNLILKNGWIVERDYGHMDLGYVITSHASQGKDRHIAMAAMGESSLPAINAKQFYVTVSRGSDDVMIFVDDKAKIRQAIMRSGEQLSATEMMKQAANSREQKSPSPEPARHQQDARQSRHARCSFRDRVVGWWRGETREQALSPDTRHGASNDRARTVATGMMFPELGRSI
;
A
#
# COMPACT_ATOMS: atom_id res chain seq x y z
N MET A 1 -7.60 -16.17 -9.92
CA MET A 1 -6.64 -15.07 -10.22
C MET A 1 -7.16 -14.19 -11.35
N LEU A 2 -7.10 -12.86 -11.19
CA LEU A 2 -7.44 -11.88 -12.23
C LEU A 2 -6.17 -11.18 -12.75
N ILE A 3 -5.87 -11.32 -14.03
CA ILE A 3 -4.71 -10.69 -14.69
C ILE A 3 -5.21 -9.62 -15.67
N ALA A 4 -4.59 -8.44 -15.65
CA ALA A 4 -4.88 -7.36 -16.59
C ALA A 4 -3.70 -7.16 -17.54
N THR A 5 -3.92 -7.37 -18.84
CA THR A 5 -2.90 -7.23 -19.89
C THR A 5 -3.29 -6.13 -20.86
N GLN A 6 -2.56 -5.00 -20.81
CA GLN A 6 -2.78 -3.88 -21.72
C GLN A 6 -2.31 -4.23 -23.14
N GLY A 7 -3.18 -4.07 -24.14
CA GLY A 7 -2.78 -4.14 -25.54
C GLY A 7 -1.85 -2.97 -25.88
N THR A 8 -0.76 -3.25 -26.60
CA THR A 8 0.29 -2.27 -26.91
C THR A 8 -0.04 -1.45 -28.16
N ASN A 9 -0.48 -2.11 -29.23
CA ASN A 9 -0.90 -1.49 -30.48
C ASN A 9 -1.92 -2.38 -31.22
N VAL A 10 -2.65 -1.81 -32.16
CA VAL A 10 -3.73 -2.50 -32.89
C VAL A 10 -3.25 -3.74 -33.63
N ALA A 11 -2.11 -3.69 -34.32
CA ALA A 11 -1.61 -4.82 -35.10
C ALA A 11 -1.28 -6.03 -34.22
N ALA A 12 -0.55 -5.79 -33.12
CA ALA A 12 -0.24 -6.81 -32.14
C ALA A 12 -1.50 -7.38 -31.48
N THR A 13 -2.52 -6.56 -31.23
CA THR A 13 -3.79 -7.03 -30.66
C THR A 13 -4.63 -7.84 -31.66
N ARG A 14 -4.61 -7.52 -32.95
CA ARG A 14 -5.24 -8.38 -33.99
C ARG A 14 -4.55 -9.74 -34.07
N GLN A 15 -3.23 -9.76 -34.03
CA GLN A 15 -2.46 -11.01 -33.94
C GLN A 15 -2.78 -11.78 -32.65
N TYR A 16 -2.93 -11.08 -31.53
CA TYR A 16 -3.32 -11.68 -30.25
C TYR A 16 -4.73 -12.29 -30.31
N PHE A 17 -5.68 -11.63 -30.98
CA PHE A 17 -7.00 -12.20 -31.25
C PHE A 17 -6.88 -13.53 -32.01
N ASP A 18 -6.17 -13.54 -33.14
CA ASP A 18 -6.00 -14.72 -33.99
C ASP A 18 -5.22 -15.86 -33.34
N GLN A 19 -4.22 -15.55 -32.50
CA GLN A 19 -3.26 -16.55 -32.00
C GLN A 19 -3.45 -16.95 -30.55
N VAL A 20 -4.25 -16.20 -29.79
CA VAL A 20 -4.46 -16.43 -28.35
C VAL A 20 -5.94 -16.47 -28.01
N LEU A 21 -6.72 -15.45 -28.38
CA LEU A 21 -8.14 -15.42 -27.98
C LEU A 21 -8.96 -16.51 -28.67
N THR A 22 -8.85 -16.63 -30.00
CA THR A 22 -9.60 -17.64 -30.78
C THR A 22 -8.90 -18.99 -30.82
N GLN A 23 -7.58 -19.02 -30.71
CA GLN A 23 -6.79 -20.26 -30.70
C GLN A 23 -6.48 -20.78 -29.31
N GLY A 24 -7.04 -20.23 -28.22
CA GLY A 24 -6.65 -20.62 -26.85
C GLY A 24 -6.72 -22.11 -26.56
N ASP A 25 -7.69 -22.79 -27.17
CA ASP A 25 -7.90 -24.24 -27.11
C ASP A 25 -7.51 -24.94 -28.42
N TYR A 26 -6.52 -24.44 -29.16
CA TYR A 26 -6.04 -25.14 -30.37
C TYR A 26 -5.52 -26.56 -30.07
N TYR A 27 -5.11 -26.82 -28.82
CA TYR A 27 -4.78 -28.15 -28.31
C TYR A 27 -5.98 -29.09 -28.20
N LEU A 28 -7.20 -28.55 -28.28
CA LEU A 28 -8.47 -29.25 -28.42
C LEU A 28 -8.90 -29.45 -29.89
N GLY A 29 -8.14 -28.92 -30.85
CA GLY A 29 -8.51 -28.90 -32.26
C GLY A 29 -9.72 -28.02 -32.60
N GLN A 30 -10.13 -27.14 -31.68
CA GLN A 30 -11.31 -26.27 -31.82
C GLN A 30 -10.92 -24.79 -31.77
N GLU A 31 -11.55 -23.97 -32.61
CA GLU A 31 -11.51 -22.51 -32.45
C GLU A 31 -12.51 -22.10 -31.37
N VAL A 32 -12.08 -21.17 -30.51
CA VAL A 32 -12.91 -20.56 -29.47
C VAL A 32 -13.61 -19.35 -30.05
N ASN A 33 -14.94 -19.42 -30.17
CA ASN A 33 -15.76 -18.26 -30.48
C ASN A 33 -16.04 -17.49 -29.18
N GLY A 34 -15.66 -16.21 -29.18
CA GLY A 34 -15.98 -15.32 -28.07
C GLY A 34 -17.38 -14.74 -28.17
N GLN A 35 -17.92 -14.21 -27.06
CA GLN A 35 -19.25 -13.61 -27.01
C GLN A 35 -19.22 -12.13 -26.61
N TRP A 36 -20.02 -11.30 -27.27
CA TRP A 36 -20.11 -9.86 -26.98
C TRP A 36 -20.96 -9.54 -25.75
N HIS A 37 -20.45 -8.67 -24.88
CA HIS A 37 -21.11 -8.27 -23.64
C HIS A 37 -20.82 -6.79 -23.27
N GLY A 38 -21.51 -6.31 -22.24
CA GLY A 38 -21.45 -4.94 -21.73
C GLY A 38 -22.50 -4.03 -22.35
N HIS A 39 -22.85 -2.95 -21.65
CA HIS A 39 -23.87 -2.00 -22.10
C HIS A 39 -23.48 -1.36 -23.44
N GLY A 40 -22.18 -1.15 -23.64
CA GLY A 40 -21.63 -0.66 -24.90
C GLY A 40 -21.88 -1.57 -26.10
N ALA A 41 -21.87 -2.89 -25.91
CA ALA A 41 -22.10 -3.82 -27.01
C ALA A 41 -23.54 -3.70 -27.55
N ASN A 42 -24.51 -3.51 -26.64
CA ASN A 42 -25.89 -3.24 -27.01
C ASN A 42 -26.02 -1.87 -27.73
N LEU A 43 -25.38 -0.82 -27.20
CA LEU A 43 -25.39 0.52 -27.82
C LEU A 43 -24.82 0.53 -29.24
N LEU A 44 -23.84 -0.32 -29.52
CA LEU A 44 -23.20 -0.44 -30.84
C LEU A 44 -23.88 -1.48 -31.75
N GLY A 45 -24.98 -2.10 -31.30
CA GLY A 45 -25.77 -3.04 -32.11
C GLY A 45 -25.12 -4.41 -32.32
N LEU A 46 -24.20 -4.84 -31.44
CA LEU A 46 -23.53 -6.15 -31.55
C LEU A 46 -24.41 -7.31 -31.09
N GLY A 47 -25.44 -7.04 -30.27
CA GLY A 47 -26.23 -8.06 -29.57
C GLY A 47 -25.47 -8.66 -28.39
N LEU A 48 -26.15 -8.84 -27.26
CA LEU A 48 -25.54 -9.45 -26.07
C LEU A 48 -25.51 -10.98 -26.21
N GLY A 49 -24.37 -11.59 -25.95
CA GLY A 49 -24.15 -13.04 -26.10
C GLY A 49 -23.95 -13.51 -27.54
N SER A 50 -23.88 -12.61 -28.52
CA SER A 50 -23.63 -12.97 -29.91
C SER A 50 -22.16 -13.29 -30.16
N ASP A 51 -21.91 -14.14 -31.16
CA ASP A 51 -20.55 -14.53 -31.53
C ASP A 51 -19.72 -13.35 -32.07
N VAL A 52 -18.47 -13.29 -31.64
CA VAL A 52 -17.51 -12.28 -32.05
C VAL A 52 -16.96 -12.62 -33.43
N THR A 53 -17.22 -11.76 -34.42
CA THR A 53 -16.54 -11.88 -35.72
C THR A 53 -15.20 -11.14 -35.74
N LYS A 54 -14.24 -11.66 -36.52
CA LYS A 54 -12.93 -11.02 -36.74
C LYS A 54 -13.05 -9.59 -37.26
N GLN A 55 -14.04 -9.35 -38.12
CA GLN A 55 -14.28 -8.03 -38.71
C GLN A 55 -14.77 -7.04 -37.65
N GLN A 56 -15.82 -7.37 -36.89
CA GLN A 56 -16.33 -6.51 -35.82
C GLN A 56 -15.27 -6.21 -34.76
N PHE A 57 -14.51 -7.22 -34.32
CA PHE A 57 -13.44 -7.04 -33.35
C PHE A 57 -12.38 -6.07 -33.91
N SER A 58 -11.95 -6.29 -35.15
CA SER A 58 -10.99 -5.43 -35.84
C SER A 58 -11.48 -3.98 -35.97
N ASP A 59 -12.74 -3.78 -36.34
CA ASP A 59 -13.31 -2.44 -36.53
C ASP A 59 -13.31 -1.65 -35.22
N LEU A 60 -13.70 -2.28 -34.12
CA LEU A 60 -13.64 -1.66 -32.79
C LEU A 60 -12.23 -1.24 -32.38
N LEU A 61 -11.21 -2.09 -32.64
CA LEU A 61 -9.81 -1.74 -32.37
C LEU A 61 -9.34 -0.53 -33.19
N LEU A 62 -9.81 -0.43 -34.44
CA LEU A 62 -9.52 0.69 -35.34
C LEU A 62 -10.33 1.94 -34.99
N GLY A 63 -11.32 1.85 -34.09
CA GLY A 63 -12.20 2.96 -33.74
C GLY A 63 -13.33 3.17 -34.73
N LYS A 64 -13.76 2.11 -35.39
CA LYS A 64 -14.91 2.10 -36.28
C LYS A 64 -16.08 1.40 -35.63
N HIS A 65 -17.27 1.86 -35.97
CA HIS A 65 -18.52 1.27 -35.53
C HIS A 65 -18.68 -0.10 -36.20
N PRO A 66 -18.92 -1.17 -35.43
CA PRO A 66 -18.81 -2.55 -35.93
C PRO A 66 -19.93 -2.97 -36.87
N VAL A 67 -21.06 -2.24 -36.90
CA VAL A 67 -22.20 -2.48 -37.79
C VAL A 67 -22.20 -1.58 -39.04
N ASN A 68 -22.05 -0.26 -38.88
CA ASN A 68 -22.19 0.70 -39.98
C ASN A 68 -20.86 1.30 -40.48
N GLY A 69 -19.72 0.94 -39.87
CA GLY A 69 -18.39 1.37 -40.30
C GLY A 69 -18.02 2.84 -40.03
N THR A 70 -18.90 3.63 -39.40
CA THR A 70 -18.64 5.04 -39.08
C THR A 70 -17.54 5.20 -38.03
N ASP A 71 -16.85 6.35 -38.00
CA ASP A 71 -15.78 6.57 -37.04
C ASP A 71 -16.33 6.83 -35.62
N LEU A 72 -15.92 5.98 -34.66
CA LEU A 72 -16.13 6.17 -33.22
C LEU A 72 -15.06 7.06 -32.59
N THR A 73 -14.01 7.43 -33.33
CA THR A 73 -12.94 8.28 -32.82
C THR A 73 -12.85 9.59 -33.57
N GLN A 74 -12.76 10.70 -32.83
CA GLN A 74 -12.59 12.04 -33.41
C GLN A 74 -11.24 12.25 -34.10
N ARG A 75 -10.20 11.49 -33.72
CA ARG A 75 -8.86 11.58 -34.28
C ARG A 75 -8.18 10.21 -34.27
N SER A 76 -7.63 9.81 -35.41
CA SER A 76 -6.82 8.61 -35.54
C SER A 76 -5.39 8.86 -35.05
N ARG A 77 -4.89 7.99 -34.16
CA ARG A 77 -3.53 8.03 -33.62
C ARG A 77 -2.86 6.68 -33.80
N LYS A 78 -1.63 6.68 -34.32
CA LYS A 78 -0.83 5.45 -34.52
C LYS A 78 -0.47 4.77 -33.20
N ASP A 79 -0.31 5.55 -32.14
CA ASP A 79 0.01 5.13 -30.77
C ASP A 79 -1.23 4.85 -29.90
N ARG A 80 -2.39 4.63 -30.52
CA ARG A 80 -3.62 4.28 -29.80
C ARG A 80 -3.48 2.93 -29.09
N ARG A 81 -3.87 2.91 -27.83
CA ARG A 81 -4.06 1.66 -27.07
C ARG A 81 -5.37 0.97 -27.49
N PRO A 82 -5.34 -0.29 -27.95
CA PRO A 82 -6.52 -0.97 -28.50
C PRO A 82 -7.54 -1.43 -27.45
N GLY A 83 -7.09 -1.78 -26.25
CA GLY A 83 -7.94 -2.36 -25.21
C GLY A 83 -7.12 -3.05 -24.13
N MET A 84 -7.78 -3.73 -23.21
CA MET A 84 -7.16 -4.47 -22.12
C MET A 84 -7.84 -5.82 -21.94
N ASP A 85 -7.05 -6.87 -21.85
CA ASP A 85 -7.53 -8.20 -21.54
C ASP A 85 -7.58 -8.41 -20.02
N LEU A 86 -8.77 -8.79 -19.52
CA LEU A 86 -9.00 -9.19 -18.14
C LEU A 86 -9.16 -10.71 -18.08
N THR A 87 -8.10 -11.42 -17.75
CA THR A 87 -8.12 -12.89 -17.67
C THR A 87 -8.56 -13.34 -16.27
N PHE A 88 -9.72 -14.00 -16.19
CA PHE A 88 -10.27 -14.62 -14.98
C PHE A 88 -9.93 -16.11 -14.96
N SER A 89 -9.01 -16.51 -14.08
CA SER A 89 -8.61 -17.92 -13.92
C SER A 89 -9.16 -18.50 -12.63
N VAL A 90 -9.66 -19.74 -12.69
CA VAL A 90 -10.11 -20.49 -11.50
C VAL A 90 -8.93 -21.22 -10.82
N PRO A 91 -9.05 -21.64 -9.54
CA PRO A 91 -8.09 -22.55 -8.94
C PRO A 91 -7.98 -23.86 -9.72
N LYS A 92 -6.81 -24.49 -9.65
CA LYS A 92 -6.56 -25.72 -10.41
C LYS A 92 -7.50 -26.85 -9.99
N SER A 93 -7.88 -26.94 -8.71
CA SER A 93 -8.90 -27.90 -8.23
C SER A 93 -10.22 -27.81 -8.98
N VAL A 94 -10.70 -26.60 -9.31
CA VAL A 94 -11.94 -26.39 -10.09
C VAL A 94 -11.76 -26.88 -11.54
N SER A 95 -10.62 -26.60 -12.14
CA SER A 95 -10.30 -27.12 -13.49
C SER A 95 -10.21 -28.64 -13.51
N LEU A 96 -9.71 -29.26 -12.43
CA LEU A 96 -9.63 -30.71 -12.29
C LEU A 96 -10.99 -31.35 -12.07
N ALA A 97 -11.85 -30.74 -11.25
CA ALA A 97 -13.21 -31.23 -11.07
C ALA A 97 -13.98 -31.25 -12.41
N TRP A 98 -13.85 -30.20 -13.22
CA TRP A 98 -14.41 -30.17 -14.58
C TRP A 98 -13.80 -31.25 -15.48
N ALA A 99 -12.48 -31.37 -15.48
CA ALA A 99 -11.77 -32.26 -16.39
C ALA A 99 -11.98 -33.75 -16.07
N ILE A 100 -12.05 -34.11 -14.79
CA ILE A 100 -12.08 -35.51 -14.33
C ILE A 100 -13.51 -36.01 -14.10
N ASN A 101 -14.40 -35.18 -13.54
CA ASN A 101 -15.80 -35.57 -13.31
C ASN A 101 -16.71 -35.22 -14.50
N GLU A 102 -16.16 -34.57 -15.53
CA GLU A 102 -16.89 -34.18 -16.74
C GLU A 102 -18.12 -33.28 -16.45
N ASP A 103 -18.05 -32.49 -15.37
CA ASP A 103 -19.13 -31.63 -14.92
C ASP A 103 -19.12 -30.27 -15.64
N GLU A 104 -19.84 -30.20 -16.77
CA GLU A 104 -19.96 -28.98 -17.58
C GLU A 104 -20.67 -27.83 -16.85
N ARG A 105 -21.42 -28.09 -15.77
CA ARG A 105 -22.07 -27.03 -14.98
C ARG A 105 -21.04 -26.06 -14.36
N LEU A 106 -19.79 -26.52 -14.19
CA LEU A 106 -18.68 -25.67 -13.72
C LEU A 106 -18.32 -24.57 -14.73
N ILE A 107 -18.49 -24.81 -16.03
CA ILE A 107 -18.28 -23.79 -17.07
C ILE A 107 -19.36 -22.72 -17.00
N ASP A 108 -20.62 -23.13 -16.82
CA ASP A 108 -21.74 -22.19 -16.69
C ASP A 108 -21.56 -21.30 -15.45
N ALA A 109 -21.21 -21.90 -14.31
CA ALA A 109 -20.93 -21.19 -13.07
C ALA A 109 -19.75 -20.19 -13.22
N LEU A 110 -18.70 -20.59 -13.96
CA LEU A 110 -17.56 -19.71 -14.26
C LEU A 110 -17.99 -18.52 -15.14
N ARG A 111 -18.66 -18.77 -16.27
CA ARG A 111 -19.11 -17.72 -17.19
C ARG A 111 -20.07 -16.74 -16.51
N GLU A 112 -21.00 -17.26 -15.70
CA GLU A 112 -21.90 -16.43 -14.93
C GLU A 112 -21.17 -15.58 -13.88
N ALA A 113 -20.24 -16.16 -13.11
CA ALA A 113 -19.46 -15.40 -12.14
C ALA A 113 -18.61 -14.30 -12.78
N VAL A 114 -18.04 -14.55 -13.98
CA VAL A 114 -17.32 -13.54 -14.77
C VAL A 114 -18.28 -12.45 -15.23
N ARG A 115 -19.43 -12.81 -15.83
CA ARG A 115 -20.43 -11.85 -16.31
C ARG A 115 -20.95 -10.97 -15.18
N GLU A 116 -21.36 -11.54 -14.06
CA GLU A 116 -21.82 -10.78 -12.88
C GLU A 116 -20.73 -9.81 -12.38
N THR A 117 -19.48 -10.25 -12.34
CA THR A 117 -18.37 -9.39 -11.91
C THR A 117 -18.10 -8.27 -12.92
N MET A 118 -18.14 -8.57 -14.22
CA MET A 118 -17.97 -7.58 -15.27
C MET A 118 -19.07 -6.52 -15.23
N GLU A 119 -20.33 -6.94 -15.13
CA GLU A 119 -21.50 -6.05 -15.12
C GLU A 119 -21.59 -5.21 -13.84
N ARG A 120 -21.43 -5.83 -12.67
CA ARG A 120 -21.70 -5.17 -11.37
C ARG A 120 -20.50 -4.39 -10.83
N ASP A 121 -19.28 -4.79 -11.19
CA ASP A 121 -18.08 -4.26 -10.54
C ASP A 121 -17.04 -3.67 -11.50
N VAL A 122 -16.91 -4.17 -12.73
CA VAL A 122 -15.92 -3.67 -13.70
C VAL A 122 -16.48 -2.54 -14.55
N GLU A 123 -17.65 -2.75 -15.15
CA GLU A 123 -18.30 -1.77 -16.03
C GLU A 123 -18.57 -0.42 -15.37
N PRO A 124 -19.04 -0.35 -14.10
CA PRO A 124 -19.21 0.91 -13.39
C PRO A 124 -17.92 1.71 -13.19
N LEU A 125 -16.75 1.08 -13.31
CA LEU A 125 -15.44 1.72 -13.20
C LEU A 125 -14.93 2.31 -14.53
N MET A 126 -15.66 2.14 -15.65
CA MET A 126 -15.23 2.70 -16.93
C MET A 126 -15.36 4.22 -16.94
N GLN A 127 -14.31 4.89 -17.42
CA GLN A 127 -14.20 6.35 -17.42
C GLN A 127 -13.77 6.91 -18.76
N ARG A 128 -13.93 8.22 -18.93
CA ARG A 128 -13.29 9.02 -19.99
C ARG A 128 -12.47 10.15 -19.38
N ARG A 129 -11.57 10.76 -20.18
CA ARG A 129 -10.91 12.02 -19.82
C ARG A 129 -11.82 13.22 -20.09
N VAL A 130 -11.75 14.25 -19.25
CA VAL A 130 -12.40 15.55 -19.45
C VAL A 130 -11.40 16.50 -20.11
N ARG A 131 -11.77 17.05 -21.27
CA ARG A 131 -10.90 17.94 -22.08
C ARG A 131 -11.49 19.32 -22.36
N THR A 132 -12.46 19.75 -21.55
CA THR A 132 -13.17 21.02 -21.74
C THR A 132 -12.88 22.01 -20.61
N GLY A 133 -12.99 23.30 -20.92
CA GLY A 133 -12.81 24.41 -19.96
C GLY A 133 -11.45 24.38 -19.25
N LYS A 134 -11.45 24.69 -17.95
CA LYS A 134 -10.25 24.68 -17.09
C LYS A 134 -9.55 23.31 -16.99
N HIS A 135 -10.20 22.24 -17.46
CA HIS A 135 -9.68 20.88 -17.39
C HIS A 135 -9.03 20.40 -18.69
N ALA A 136 -8.98 21.22 -19.75
CA ALA A 136 -8.46 20.85 -21.07
C ALA A 136 -7.06 20.19 -21.03
N ASN A 137 -6.18 20.68 -20.14
CA ASN A 137 -4.81 20.18 -19.97
C ASN A 137 -4.61 19.37 -18.68
N SER A 138 -5.70 18.96 -18.00
CA SER A 138 -5.65 18.22 -16.73
C SER A 138 -5.88 16.72 -16.92
N GLU A 139 -5.54 15.92 -15.91
CA GLU A 139 -5.86 14.48 -15.84
C GLU A 139 -7.27 14.18 -15.29
N GLN A 140 -8.17 15.19 -15.31
CA GLN A 140 -9.54 15.04 -14.86
C GLN A 140 -10.30 13.97 -15.67
N LYS A 141 -11.03 13.11 -14.99
CA LYS A 141 -11.85 12.03 -15.56
C LYS A 141 -13.32 12.18 -15.22
N ALA A 142 -14.17 11.43 -15.90
CA ALA A 142 -15.59 11.28 -15.61
C ALA A 142 -15.99 9.81 -15.80
N THR A 143 -16.77 9.29 -14.87
CA THR A 143 -17.32 7.93 -14.97
C THR A 143 -18.42 7.88 -16.00
N THR A 144 -18.36 6.84 -16.83
CA THR A 144 -19.30 6.59 -17.94
C THR A 144 -20.13 5.36 -17.68
N GLY A 145 -19.58 4.36 -16.98
CA GLY A 145 -20.28 3.13 -16.62
C GLY A 145 -20.67 2.27 -17.83
N LYS A 146 -20.00 2.44 -18.98
CA LYS A 146 -20.33 1.76 -20.24
C LYS A 146 -19.07 1.24 -20.89
N LEU A 147 -19.00 -0.07 -21.11
CA LEU A 147 -17.91 -0.71 -21.83
C LEU A 147 -18.42 -1.72 -22.86
N VAL A 148 -17.51 -2.13 -23.75
CA VAL A 148 -17.70 -3.26 -24.65
C VAL A 148 -16.63 -4.27 -24.28
N TYR A 149 -17.01 -5.51 -24.04
CA TYR A 149 -16.05 -6.60 -23.91
C TYR A 149 -16.49 -7.84 -24.66
N ALA A 150 -15.50 -8.65 -25.05
CA ALA A 150 -15.70 -9.98 -25.58
C ALA A 150 -15.12 -10.99 -24.58
N ASP A 151 -15.89 -12.01 -24.20
CA ASP A 151 -15.34 -13.11 -23.40
C ASP A 151 -14.93 -14.30 -24.28
N PHE A 152 -13.81 -14.94 -23.95
CA PHE A 152 -13.31 -16.14 -24.61
C PHE A 152 -12.98 -17.17 -23.52
N LEU A 153 -13.72 -18.27 -23.47
CA LEU A 153 -13.47 -19.36 -22.52
C LEU A 153 -12.40 -20.29 -23.07
N HIS A 154 -11.32 -20.46 -22.32
CA HIS A 154 -10.27 -21.44 -22.59
C HIS A 154 -10.28 -22.53 -21.54
N LYS A 155 -9.98 -23.77 -21.95
CA LYS A 155 -10.08 -24.98 -21.14
C LYS A 155 -8.74 -25.58 -20.76
N THR A 156 -7.68 -25.22 -21.49
CA THR A 156 -6.36 -25.84 -21.33
C THR A 156 -5.28 -24.82 -20.98
N SER A 157 -4.26 -25.26 -20.24
CA SER A 157 -3.03 -24.49 -20.15
C SER A 157 -2.14 -24.78 -21.36
N ARG A 158 -1.12 -23.94 -21.54
CA ARG A 158 -0.01 -24.28 -22.44
C ARG A 158 0.62 -25.62 -22.04
N PRO A 159 1.01 -26.45 -23.01
CA PRO A 159 1.61 -27.74 -22.78
C PRO A 159 3.01 -27.58 -22.20
N VAL A 160 3.40 -28.65 -21.54
CA VAL A 160 4.76 -28.90 -21.10
C VAL A 160 5.09 -30.31 -21.58
N ASP A 161 6.15 -30.43 -22.36
CA ASP A 161 6.57 -31.68 -22.99
C ASP A 161 5.46 -32.29 -23.87
N GLY A 162 4.83 -31.45 -24.70
CA GLY A 162 3.78 -31.89 -25.64
C GLY A 162 2.39 -32.12 -25.05
N THR A 163 2.21 -32.20 -23.73
CA THR A 163 0.87 -32.33 -23.13
C THR A 163 0.37 -31.06 -22.45
N ALA A 164 -0.87 -30.65 -22.75
CA ALA A 164 -1.64 -29.63 -22.05
C ALA A 164 -2.30 -30.12 -20.74
N ASP A 165 -2.27 -29.31 -19.69
CA ASP A 165 -3.01 -29.56 -18.44
C ASP A 165 -4.38 -28.85 -18.46
N PRO A 166 -5.38 -29.33 -17.70
CA PRO A 166 -6.68 -28.66 -17.63
C PRO A 166 -6.53 -27.32 -16.90
N HIS A 167 -7.06 -26.25 -17.50
CA HIS A 167 -7.05 -24.91 -16.91
C HIS A 167 -8.20 -24.06 -17.46
N LEU A 168 -9.30 -24.01 -16.71
CA LEU A 168 -10.42 -23.14 -17.05
C LEU A 168 -10.05 -21.67 -16.77
N HIS A 169 -10.21 -20.83 -17.78
CA HIS A 169 -10.06 -19.39 -17.64
C HIS A 169 -10.83 -18.65 -18.72
N VAL A 170 -11.23 -17.42 -18.42
CA VAL A 170 -11.97 -16.56 -19.35
C VAL A 170 -11.14 -15.31 -19.63
N HIS A 171 -10.84 -15.06 -20.89
CA HIS A 171 -10.31 -13.80 -21.38
C HIS A 171 -11.46 -12.83 -21.65
N ALA A 172 -11.68 -11.84 -20.77
CA ALA A 172 -12.62 -10.76 -21.02
C ALA A 172 -11.89 -9.56 -21.63
N PHE A 173 -11.83 -9.50 -22.96
CA PHE A 173 -11.14 -8.43 -23.67
C PHE A 173 -12.00 -7.16 -23.73
N VAL A 174 -11.64 -6.15 -22.94
CA VAL A 174 -12.31 -4.85 -22.89
C VAL A 174 -11.75 -3.93 -23.99
N ILE A 175 -12.62 -3.48 -24.87
CA ILE A 175 -12.28 -2.55 -25.95
C ILE A 175 -11.99 -1.17 -25.36
N ASN A 176 -10.98 -0.46 -25.90
CA ASN A 176 -10.71 0.93 -25.52
C ASN A 176 -11.72 1.91 -26.14
N TRP A 177 -12.94 1.85 -25.62
CA TRP A 177 -14.07 2.67 -26.02
C TRP A 177 -15.03 2.87 -24.84
N THR A 178 -15.65 4.04 -24.80
CA THR A 178 -16.82 4.32 -23.96
C THR A 178 -17.64 5.47 -24.58
N GLU A 179 -18.81 5.75 -24.02
CA GLU A 179 -19.75 6.75 -24.54
C GLU A 179 -20.41 7.55 -23.41
N GLU A 180 -20.62 8.84 -23.65
CA GLU A 180 -21.43 9.70 -22.79
C GLU A 180 -22.22 10.71 -23.66
N ASN A 181 -23.56 10.73 -23.48
CA ASN A 181 -24.50 11.60 -24.19
C ASN A 181 -24.37 11.57 -25.73
N GLY A 182 -24.24 10.38 -26.30
CA GLY A 182 -24.06 10.13 -27.74
C GLY A 182 -22.64 10.39 -28.24
N VAL A 183 -21.71 10.81 -27.38
CA VAL A 183 -20.33 11.11 -27.76
C VAL A 183 -19.41 9.98 -27.37
N HIS A 184 -18.61 9.52 -28.32
CA HIS A 184 -17.65 8.43 -28.14
C HIS A 184 -16.29 8.91 -27.65
N TYR A 185 -15.69 8.17 -26.73
CA TYR A 185 -14.41 8.47 -26.11
C TYR A 185 -13.50 7.24 -26.04
N ALA A 186 -12.20 7.49 -25.89
CA ALA A 186 -11.27 6.47 -25.43
C ALA A 186 -11.51 6.18 -23.94
N GLY A 187 -11.75 4.91 -23.62
CA GLY A 187 -11.90 4.43 -22.26
C GLY A 187 -10.64 4.64 -21.42
N GLN A 188 -10.85 5.00 -20.16
CA GLN A 188 -9.82 5.14 -19.14
C GLN A 188 -10.01 4.03 -18.11
N MET A 189 -9.16 2.99 -18.20
CA MET A 189 -9.29 1.77 -17.40
C MET A 189 -8.43 1.77 -16.13
N GLY A 190 -7.88 2.92 -15.73
CA GLY A 190 -6.98 3.02 -14.59
C GLY A 190 -7.61 2.58 -13.27
N GLU A 191 -8.90 2.85 -13.08
CA GLU A 191 -9.66 2.41 -11.89
C GLU A 191 -9.81 0.90 -11.84
N ILE A 192 -10.09 0.24 -12.98
CA ILE A 192 -10.19 -1.21 -13.10
C ILE A 192 -8.86 -1.87 -12.68
N VAL A 193 -7.74 -1.37 -13.20
CA VAL A 193 -6.41 -1.91 -12.86
C VAL A 193 -6.08 -1.71 -11.38
N ARG A 194 -6.44 -0.54 -10.81
CA ARG A 194 -6.19 -0.27 -9.39
C ARG A 194 -7.02 -1.16 -8.47
N GLN A 195 -8.29 -1.39 -8.81
CA GLN A 195 -9.22 -2.20 -8.01
C GLN A 195 -9.14 -3.70 -8.33
N ARG A 196 -8.23 -4.13 -9.20
CA ARG A 196 -8.07 -5.54 -9.62
C ARG A 196 -8.05 -6.55 -8.46
N PRO A 197 -7.35 -6.35 -7.33
CA PRO A 197 -7.38 -7.31 -6.22
C PRO A 197 -8.78 -7.50 -5.63
N SER A 198 -9.55 -6.43 -5.44
CA SER A 198 -10.92 -6.54 -4.92
C SER A 198 -11.89 -7.10 -5.97
N LEU A 199 -11.70 -6.79 -7.25
CA LEU A 199 -12.45 -7.40 -8.35
C LEU A 199 -12.20 -8.92 -8.41
N GLN A 200 -10.95 -9.35 -8.21
CA GLN A 200 -10.62 -10.78 -8.10
C GLN A 200 -11.36 -11.43 -6.94
N ALA A 201 -11.32 -10.84 -5.75
CA ALA A 201 -11.98 -11.40 -4.57
C ALA A 201 -13.51 -11.50 -4.75
N LYS A 202 -14.13 -10.52 -5.41
CA LYS A 202 -15.57 -10.55 -5.76
C LYS A 202 -15.90 -11.68 -6.74
N PHE A 203 -15.11 -11.85 -7.79
CA PHE A 203 -15.25 -12.98 -8.71
C PHE A 203 -15.08 -14.34 -8.00
N GLU A 204 -14.01 -14.49 -7.22
CA GLU A 204 -13.68 -15.73 -6.53
C GLU A 204 -14.75 -16.09 -5.50
N SER A 205 -15.30 -15.11 -4.79
CA SER A 205 -16.40 -15.33 -3.84
C SER A 205 -17.70 -15.75 -4.52
N ARG A 206 -18.08 -15.11 -5.63
CA ARG A 206 -19.27 -15.51 -6.41
C ARG A 206 -19.14 -16.94 -6.90
N LEU A 207 -17.99 -17.29 -7.48
CA LEU A 207 -17.74 -18.64 -7.96
C LEU A 207 -17.78 -19.64 -6.81
N ALA A 208 -17.05 -19.40 -5.73
CA ALA A 208 -17.01 -20.30 -4.57
C ALA A 208 -18.40 -20.47 -3.91
N SER A 209 -19.18 -19.40 -3.79
CA SER A 209 -20.56 -19.46 -3.31
C SER A 209 -21.44 -20.32 -4.22
N LYS A 210 -21.33 -20.19 -5.55
CA LYS A 210 -22.08 -21.03 -6.50
C LYS A 210 -21.65 -22.49 -6.37
N LEU A 211 -20.35 -22.76 -6.40
CA LEU A 211 -19.80 -24.11 -6.24
C LEU A 211 -20.35 -24.82 -4.99
N GLN A 212 -20.35 -24.13 -3.85
CA GLN A 212 -20.80 -24.71 -2.59
C GLN A 212 -22.32 -24.79 -2.45
N LYS A 213 -23.05 -23.72 -2.77
CA LYS A 213 -24.49 -23.63 -2.48
C LYS A 213 -25.38 -24.21 -3.58
N GLU A 214 -24.91 -24.16 -4.83
CA GLU A 214 -25.70 -24.56 -6.01
C GLU A 214 -25.23 -25.90 -6.59
N LEU A 215 -23.91 -26.11 -6.71
CA LEU A 215 -23.34 -27.30 -7.35
C LEU A 215 -22.96 -28.43 -6.37
N GLY A 216 -22.84 -28.15 -5.07
CA GLY A 216 -22.55 -29.14 -4.02
C GLY A 216 -21.08 -29.41 -3.75
N TYR A 217 -20.16 -28.62 -4.31
CA TYR A 217 -18.73 -28.74 -4.05
C TYR A 217 -18.33 -28.00 -2.77
N ALA A 218 -17.83 -28.72 -1.76
CA ALA A 218 -17.20 -28.06 -0.62
C ALA A 218 -15.94 -27.30 -1.07
N VAL A 219 -15.72 -26.10 -0.52
CA VAL A 219 -14.54 -25.27 -0.82
C VAL A 219 -13.79 -24.96 0.46
N THR A 220 -12.46 -24.87 0.36
CA THR A 220 -11.58 -24.56 1.48
C THR A 220 -10.61 -23.44 1.12
N GLN A 221 -10.36 -22.56 2.08
CA GLN A 221 -9.37 -21.51 1.92
C GLN A 221 -7.97 -22.08 2.07
N THR A 222 -7.04 -21.52 1.31
CA THR A 222 -5.62 -21.84 1.39
C THR A 222 -4.80 -20.57 1.62
N ARG A 223 -3.58 -20.77 2.09
CA ARG A 223 -2.57 -19.72 2.22
C ARG A 223 -1.30 -20.23 1.56
N PHE A 224 -0.61 -19.39 0.81
CA PHE A 224 0.67 -19.76 0.21
C PHE A 224 1.61 -18.57 0.24
N THR A 225 2.92 -18.84 0.24
CA THR A 225 3.94 -17.79 0.23
C THR A 225 4.34 -17.48 -1.21
N GLN A 226 4.17 -16.23 -1.63
CA GLN A 226 4.60 -15.73 -2.93
C GLN A 226 5.44 -14.47 -2.74
N SER A 227 6.66 -14.46 -3.27
CA SER A 227 7.62 -13.35 -3.16
C SER A 227 7.80 -12.84 -1.72
N GLY A 228 7.85 -13.78 -0.76
CA GLY A 228 8.05 -13.48 0.67
C GLY A 228 6.82 -12.95 1.41
N LYS A 229 5.64 -12.95 0.78
CA LYS A 229 4.38 -12.55 1.41
C LYS A 229 3.40 -13.71 1.42
N ILE A 230 2.61 -13.82 2.49
CA ILE A 230 1.48 -14.77 2.53
C ILE A 230 0.36 -14.19 1.65
N LYS A 231 -0.22 -15.05 0.82
CA LYS A 231 -1.35 -14.73 -0.06
C LYS A 231 -2.53 -15.65 0.26
N ALA A 232 -3.73 -15.10 0.13
CA ALA A 232 -4.96 -15.87 0.16
C ALA A 232 -5.13 -16.64 -1.15
N GLY A 233 -5.63 -17.87 -1.05
CA GLY A 233 -6.10 -18.70 -2.14
C GLY A 233 -7.25 -19.58 -1.64
N TRP A 234 -7.74 -20.45 -2.50
CA TRP A 234 -8.77 -21.44 -2.16
C TRP A 234 -8.76 -22.59 -3.16
N GLU A 235 -9.32 -23.73 -2.77
CA GLU A 235 -9.45 -24.92 -3.60
C GLU A 235 -10.78 -25.64 -3.27
N ILE A 236 -11.21 -26.58 -4.13
CA ILE A 236 -12.26 -27.55 -3.79
C ILE A 236 -11.71 -28.51 -2.73
N ASP A 237 -12.47 -28.73 -1.66
CA ASP A 237 -12.11 -29.64 -0.59
C ASP A 237 -12.18 -31.11 -1.07
N GLY A 238 -11.30 -31.95 -0.54
CA GLY A 238 -11.20 -33.37 -0.94
C GLY A 238 -10.21 -33.67 -2.09
N ILE A 239 -9.62 -32.66 -2.74
CA ILE A 239 -8.53 -32.86 -3.70
C ILE A 239 -7.19 -32.56 -3.02
N ASP A 240 -6.31 -33.57 -2.89
CA ASP A 240 -5.00 -33.40 -2.25
C ASP A 240 -4.11 -32.42 -3.02
N ARG A 241 -3.28 -31.68 -2.29
CA ARG A 241 -2.37 -30.68 -2.85
C ARG A 241 -1.39 -31.29 -3.85
N LYS A 242 -0.91 -32.51 -3.58
CA LYS A 242 0.00 -33.22 -4.50
C LYS A 242 -0.67 -33.51 -5.84
N THR A 243 -1.96 -33.84 -5.84
CA THR A 243 -2.74 -34.03 -7.07
C THR A 243 -2.88 -32.71 -7.81
N ILE A 244 -3.17 -31.60 -7.13
CA ILE A 244 -3.22 -30.27 -7.76
C ILE A 244 -1.88 -29.90 -8.42
N GLU A 245 -0.77 -30.15 -7.74
CA GLU A 245 0.59 -29.85 -8.23
C GLU A 245 0.97 -30.71 -9.44
N LYS A 246 0.51 -31.97 -9.47
CA LYS A 246 0.69 -32.90 -10.62
C LYS A 246 0.16 -32.33 -11.94
N TYR A 247 -0.93 -31.56 -11.91
CA TYR A 247 -1.54 -30.92 -13.10
C TYR A 247 -1.25 -29.41 -13.20
N SER A 248 -0.22 -28.94 -12.49
CA SER A 248 0.23 -27.55 -12.52
C SER A 248 1.61 -27.43 -13.16
N ARG A 249 1.91 -28.25 -14.18
CA ARG A 249 3.26 -28.36 -14.77
C ARG A 249 3.73 -27.04 -15.37
N ARG A 250 2.83 -26.31 -16.05
CA ARG A 250 3.18 -24.99 -16.61
C ARG A 250 3.56 -23.98 -15.54
N THR A 251 2.82 -23.94 -14.43
CA THR A 251 3.15 -23.07 -13.30
C THR A 251 4.50 -23.45 -12.70
N ALA A 252 4.77 -24.76 -12.53
CA ALA A 252 6.06 -25.24 -12.05
C ALA A 252 7.23 -24.84 -12.97
N GLN A 253 7.06 -24.97 -14.29
CA GLN A 253 8.06 -24.56 -15.27
C GLN A 253 8.34 -23.04 -15.24
N VAL A 254 7.28 -22.21 -15.15
CA VAL A 254 7.43 -20.76 -15.02
C VAL A 254 8.11 -20.38 -13.70
N GLU A 255 7.73 -21.01 -12.59
CA GLU A 255 8.33 -20.75 -11.28
C GLU A 255 9.78 -21.21 -11.20
N GLN A 256 10.12 -22.35 -11.79
CA GLN A 256 11.49 -22.85 -11.89
C GLN A 256 12.35 -21.90 -12.72
N HIS A 257 11.92 -21.54 -13.93
CA HIS A 257 12.68 -20.64 -14.78
C HIS A 257 12.78 -19.24 -14.17
N ALA A 258 11.73 -18.78 -13.47
CA ALA A 258 11.79 -17.53 -12.73
C ALA A 258 12.80 -17.60 -11.57
N LYS A 259 12.88 -18.72 -10.86
CA LYS A 259 13.89 -18.94 -9.81
C LYS A 259 15.31 -18.97 -10.37
N GLU A 260 15.53 -19.66 -11.48
CA GLU A 260 16.82 -19.76 -12.17
C GLU A 260 17.32 -18.40 -12.68
N ASN A 261 16.41 -17.54 -13.14
CA ASN A 261 16.74 -16.22 -13.68
C ASN A 261 16.63 -15.08 -12.65
N GLY A 262 16.44 -15.39 -11.35
CA GLY A 262 16.26 -14.37 -10.32
C GLY A 262 15.02 -13.48 -10.51
N ILE A 263 14.04 -13.91 -11.31
CA ILE A 263 12.81 -13.19 -11.61
C ILE A 263 11.82 -13.36 -10.46
N HIS A 264 11.47 -12.25 -9.82
CA HIS A 264 10.60 -12.26 -8.64
C HIS A 264 9.26 -11.55 -8.86
N GLY A 265 9.12 -10.77 -9.94
CA GLY A 265 7.93 -10.00 -10.28
C GLY A 265 6.88 -10.80 -11.05
N ALA A 266 5.60 -10.64 -10.70
CA ALA A 266 4.49 -11.32 -11.39
C ALA A 266 4.37 -10.90 -12.88
N ALA A 267 4.66 -9.64 -13.20
CA ALA A 267 4.64 -9.15 -14.59
C ALA A 267 5.79 -9.75 -15.42
N GLU A 268 7.00 -9.83 -14.85
CA GLU A 268 8.17 -10.44 -15.48
C GLU A 268 7.96 -11.95 -15.67
N LYS A 269 7.40 -12.65 -14.66
CA LYS A 269 6.97 -14.05 -14.77
C LYS A 269 5.94 -14.25 -15.90
N GLY A 270 4.98 -13.33 -16.04
CA GLY A 270 4.02 -13.33 -17.13
C GLY A 270 4.69 -13.19 -18.51
N SER A 271 5.68 -12.31 -18.64
CA SER A 271 6.48 -12.13 -19.86
C SER A 271 7.36 -13.35 -20.16
N LEU A 272 7.96 -13.94 -19.15
CA LEU A 272 8.71 -15.20 -19.24
C LEU A 272 7.82 -16.35 -19.73
N GLY A 273 6.57 -16.35 -19.27
CA GLY A 273 5.51 -17.22 -19.74
C GLY A 273 5.27 -17.16 -21.25
N LYS A 274 5.57 -16.01 -21.89
CA LYS A 274 5.45 -15.81 -23.34
C LYS A 274 6.71 -16.21 -24.10
N LYS A 275 7.90 -15.98 -23.53
CA LYS A 275 9.21 -16.27 -24.17
C LYS A 275 9.54 -17.76 -24.23
N THR A 276 9.15 -18.55 -23.23
CA THR A 276 9.44 -20.00 -23.11
C THR A 276 8.49 -20.89 -23.91
N ARG A 277 8.08 -20.46 -25.12
CA ARG A 277 7.01 -21.10 -25.90
C ARG A 277 7.53 -22.30 -26.70
N GLU A 278 6.97 -23.49 -26.47
CA GLU A 278 7.13 -24.66 -27.36
C GLU A 278 6.46 -24.40 -28.73
N LYS A 279 7.02 -24.97 -29.82
CA LYS A 279 6.45 -24.85 -31.18
C LYS A 279 5.08 -25.53 -31.25
N LYS A 280 4.19 -25.02 -32.11
CA LYS A 280 2.82 -25.52 -32.26
C LYS A 280 2.84 -26.97 -32.78
N ASP A 281 2.14 -27.87 -32.09
CA ASP A 281 1.80 -29.22 -32.56
C ASP A 281 0.29 -29.33 -32.80
N ASN A 282 -0.14 -30.32 -33.59
CA ASN A 282 -1.55 -30.55 -33.92
C ASN A 282 -2.32 -31.02 -32.69
N GLY A 283 -3.37 -30.31 -32.27
CA GLY A 283 -4.13 -30.59 -31.05
C GLY A 283 -4.80 -31.98 -30.99
N ALA A 284 -5.16 -32.41 -29.79
CA ALA A 284 -5.93 -33.63 -29.50
C ALA A 284 -7.40 -33.26 -29.18
N SER A 285 -8.38 -34.14 -29.35
CA SER A 285 -9.75 -33.81 -28.93
C SER A 285 -9.86 -33.72 -27.38
N VAL A 286 -10.92 -33.06 -26.87
CA VAL A 286 -11.19 -32.97 -25.41
C VAL A 286 -11.27 -34.36 -24.79
N GLU A 287 -11.91 -35.30 -25.47
CA GLU A 287 -12.10 -36.68 -25.00
C GLU A 287 -10.75 -37.38 -24.85
N LYS A 288 -9.85 -37.23 -25.83
CA LYS A 288 -8.50 -37.80 -25.76
C LYS A 288 -7.67 -37.18 -24.63
N LEU A 289 -7.80 -35.87 -24.39
CA LEU A 289 -7.14 -35.23 -23.25
C LEU A 289 -7.74 -35.67 -21.92
N ARG A 290 -9.06 -35.91 -21.83
CA ARG A 290 -9.70 -36.47 -20.64
C ARG A 290 -9.14 -37.86 -20.33
N ASP A 291 -9.02 -38.73 -21.33
CA ASP A 291 -8.41 -40.05 -21.15
C ASP A 291 -6.98 -39.93 -20.63
N GLU A 292 -6.18 -39.02 -21.22
CA GLU A 292 -4.81 -38.77 -20.78
C GLU A 292 -4.77 -38.26 -19.34
N TRP A 293 -5.61 -37.27 -18.98
CA TRP A 293 -5.69 -36.75 -17.63
C TRP A 293 -6.10 -37.86 -16.65
N GLN A 294 -7.16 -38.62 -16.94
CA GLN A 294 -7.58 -39.74 -16.08
C GLN A 294 -6.51 -40.82 -15.92
N SER A 295 -5.67 -41.06 -16.93
CA SER A 295 -4.58 -42.04 -16.87
C SER A 295 -3.49 -41.70 -15.84
N ARG A 296 -3.35 -40.42 -15.48
CA ARG A 296 -2.34 -39.92 -14.52
C ARG A 296 -2.80 -40.02 -13.06
N LEU A 297 -4.06 -40.38 -12.82
CA LEU A 297 -4.63 -40.55 -11.49
C LEU A 297 -4.43 -41.98 -10.98
N THR A 298 -4.00 -42.07 -9.73
CA THR A 298 -4.06 -43.32 -8.95
C THR A 298 -5.50 -43.69 -8.61
N ASN A 299 -5.76 -44.94 -8.27
CA ASN A 299 -7.10 -45.39 -7.85
C ASN A 299 -7.62 -44.61 -6.62
N GLN A 300 -6.73 -44.22 -5.70
CA GLN A 300 -7.09 -43.41 -4.54
C GLN A 300 -7.51 -41.99 -4.95
N GLU A 301 -6.80 -41.37 -5.89
CA GLU A 301 -7.18 -40.06 -6.42
C GLU A 301 -8.50 -40.13 -7.17
N LYS A 302 -8.72 -41.15 -8.02
CA LYS A 302 -9.99 -41.36 -8.72
C LYS A 302 -11.17 -41.47 -7.74
N LEU A 303 -10.98 -42.23 -6.65
CA LEU A 303 -11.98 -42.36 -5.58
C LEU A 303 -12.22 -41.04 -4.84
N ALA A 304 -11.19 -40.20 -4.67
CA ALA A 304 -11.36 -38.86 -4.10
C ALA A 304 -12.23 -37.98 -5.00
N PHE A 305 -11.99 -38.00 -6.32
CA PHE A 305 -12.79 -37.28 -7.32
C PHE A 305 -14.26 -37.75 -7.37
N SER A 306 -14.51 -39.06 -7.30
CA SER A 306 -15.88 -39.59 -7.27
C SER A 306 -16.66 -39.18 -6.01
N ARG A 307 -15.96 -38.89 -4.92
CA ARG A 307 -16.56 -38.52 -3.62
C ARG A 307 -16.73 -37.01 -3.42
N LEU A 308 -16.30 -36.17 -4.35
CA LEU A 308 -16.38 -34.71 -4.20
C LEU A 308 -17.81 -34.18 -3.99
N LEU A 309 -18.80 -34.91 -4.52
CA LEU A 309 -20.22 -34.59 -4.40
C LEU A 309 -20.97 -35.49 -3.38
N ASP A 310 -20.29 -36.48 -2.79
CA ASP A 310 -20.87 -37.37 -1.77
C ASP A 310 -21.03 -36.65 -0.41
N GLY A 311 -20.35 -35.51 -0.24
CA GLY A 311 -20.46 -34.65 0.94
C GLY A 311 -21.88 -34.09 1.06
N LYS A 312 -22.52 -34.35 2.21
CA LYS A 312 -23.81 -33.75 2.61
C LYS A 312 -23.83 -32.27 2.24
N ARG A 313 -24.95 -31.78 1.70
CA ARG A 313 -25.32 -30.35 1.74
C ARG A 313 -24.91 -29.83 3.10
N ILE A 314 -23.88 -28.97 3.14
CA ILE A 314 -23.49 -28.30 4.37
C ILE A 314 -24.62 -27.33 4.64
N ASP A 315 -25.60 -27.77 5.42
CA ASP A 315 -26.61 -26.91 6.01
C ASP A 315 -25.88 -26.09 7.10
N GLN A 316 -25.15 -25.07 6.65
CA GLN A 316 -24.49 -24.15 7.55
C GLN A 316 -25.55 -23.24 8.14
N GLY A 317 -26.14 -23.69 9.25
CA GLY A 317 -26.80 -22.84 10.23
C GLY A 317 -25.85 -21.88 10.96
N GLU A 318 -24.66 -21.59 10.39
CA GLU A 318 -23.85 -20.47 10.83
C GLU A 318 -24.46 -19.20 10.27
N ASP A 319 -24.71 -18.23 11.15
CA ASP A 319 -25.25 -16.93 10.75
C ASP A 319 -24.27 -16.24 9.78
N GLU A 320 -24.54 -16.36 8.48
CA GLU A 320 -23.76 -15.75 7.39
C GLU A 320 -23.53 -14.25 7.64
N GLN A 321 -24.50 -13.59 8.28
CA GLN A 321 -24.37 -12.18 8.68
C GLN A 321 -23.29 -12.00 9.75
N SER A 322 -23.24 -12.86 10.76
CA SER A 322 -22.18 -12.85 11.77
C SER A 322 -20.81 -13.12 11.15
N GLN A 323 -20.70 -14.06 10.20
CA GLN A 323 -19.45 -14.33 9.48
C GLN A 323 -19.01 -13.13 8.63
N ALA A 324 -19.94 -12.48 7.92
CA ALA A 324 -19.70 -11.28 7.14
C ALA A 324 -19.22 -10.11 8.02
N ILE A 325 -19.83 -9.92 9.19
CA ILE A 325 -19.41 -8.89 10.15
C ILE A 325 -18.01 -9.20 10.70
N ALA A 326 -17.71 -10.46 11.00
CA ALA A 326 -16.40 -10.87 11.48
C ALA A 326 -15.30 -10.64 10.43
N SER A 327 -15.56 -10.95 9.16
CA SER A 327 -14.60 -10.74 8.07
C SER A 327 -14.36 -9.26 7.77
N VAL A 328 -15.38 -8.42 7.89
CA VAL A 328 -15.22 -6.95 7.80
C VAL A 328 -14.35 -6.42 8.94
N LYS A 329 -14.56 -6.87 10.18
CA LYS A 329 -13.71 -6.48 11.32
C LYS A 329 -12.26 -6.91 11.11
N TYR A 330 -12.04 -8.15 10.67
CA TYR A 330 -10.72 -8.64 10.28
C TYR A 330 -10.06 -7.73 9.23
N ALA A 331 -10.79 -7.37 8.17
CA ALA A 331 -10.28 -6.51 7.11
C ALA A 331 -9.94 -5.10 7.62
N LEU A 332 -10.78 -4.51 8.48
CA LEU A 332 -10.49 -3.22 9.12
C LEU A 332 -9.22 -3.29 9.97
N ASP A 333 -9.08 -4.31 10.81
CA ASP A 333 -7.90 -4.49 11.67
C ASP A 333 -6.63 -4.73 10.85
N HIS A 334 -6.73 -5.49 9.75
CA HIS A 334 -5.64 -5.73 8.82
C HIS A 334 -5.14 -4.44 8.15
N HIS A 335 -6.04 -3.69 7.50
CA HIS A 335 -5.65 -2.51 6.72
C HIS A 335 -5.28 -1.33 7.62
N LEU A 336 -6.08 -1.08 8.66
CA LEU A 336 -5.81 0.03 9.57
C LEU A 336 -4.59 -0.25 10.46
N PHE A 337 -4.02 -1.46 10.51
CA PHE A 337 -2.75 -1.69 11.22
C PHE A 337 -1.61 -0.77 10.72
N ARG A 338 -1.57 -0.48 9.41
CA ARG A 338 -0.49 0.33 8.78
C ARG A 338 -0.96 1.67 8.22
N GLN A 339 -2.27 1.87 8.09
CA GLN A 339 -2.85 3.03 7.44
C GLN A 339 -3.86 3.72 8.34
N SER A 340 -3.96 5.04 8.27
CA SER A 340 -4.99 5.79 9.01
C SER A 340 -6.36 5.76 8.30
N THR A 341 -6.36 5.63 6.98
CA THR A 341 -7.55 5.52 6.14
C THR A 341 -7.29 4.50 5.03
N VAL A 342 -8.34 3.82 4.58
CA VAL A 342 -8.27 2.77 3.55
C VAL A 342 -9.44 2.91 2.57
N GLU A 343 -9.25 2.59 1.29
CA GLU A 343 -10.35 2.63 0.32
C GLU A 343 -11.34 1.48 0.56
N ARG A 344 -12.64 1.76 0.41
CA ARG A 344 -13.74 0.80 0.64
C ARG A 344 -13.54 -0.52 -0.08
N HIS A 345 -13.17 -0.47 -1.35
CA HIS A 345 -12.96 -1.67 -2.16
C HIS A 345 -11.87 -2.60 -1.59
N GLN A 346 -10.86 -2.06 -0.89
CA GLN A 346 -9.80 -2.87 -0.26
C GLN A 346 -10.32 -3.62 0.97
N ILE A 347 -11.18 -2.99 1.77
CA ILE A 347 -11.85 -3.65 2.91
C ILE A 347 -12.74 -4.78 2.40
N VAL A 348 -13.56 -4.51 1.38
CA VAL A 348 -14.45 -5.50 0.78
C VAL A 348 -13.66 -6.67 0.21
N GLY A 349 -12.59 -6.40 -0.56
CA GLY A 349 -11.73 -7.44 -1.12
C GLY A 349 -11.12 -8.37 -0.06
N THR A 350 -10.52 -7.79 0.99
CA THR A 350 -9.92 -8.59 2.08
C THR A 350 -10.97 -9.33 2.92
N ALA A 351 -12.15 -8.74 3.13
CA ALA A 351 -13.25 -9.41 3.82
C ALA A 351 -13.78 -10.62 3.03
N LEU A 352 -13.85 -10.52 1.69
CA LEU A 352 -14.20 -11.64 0.81
C LEU A 352 -13.12 -12.72 0.78
N GLU A 353 -11.83 -12.35 0.75
CA GLU A 353 -10.73 -13.32 0.89
C GLU A 353 -10.76 -14.06 2.24
N HIS A 354 -11.29 -13.42 3.29
CA HIS A 354 -11.48 -13.99 4.62
C HIS A 354 -12.76 -14.81 4.76
N ALA A 355 -13.84 -14.44 4.07
CA ALA A 355 -15.12 -15.15 4.07
C ALA A 355 -15.52 -15.52 2.63
N LEU A 356 -14.78 -16.46 2.05
CA LEU A 356 -14.81 -16.79 0.61
C LEU A 356 -16.21 -17.04 0.05
N THR A 357 -17.11 -17.68 0.81
CA THR A 357 -18.41 -18.14 0.31
C THR A 357 -19.55 -17.16 0.58
N ILE A 358 -19.25 -16.03 1.22
CA ILE A 358 -20.17 -14.92 1.43
C ILE A 358 -20.16 -14.03 0.19
N LYS A 359 -21.34 -13.69 -0.33
CA LYS A 359 -21.46 -12.88 -1.55
C LYS A 359 -21.00 -11.43 -1.32
N PRO A 360 -20.49 -10.74 -2.36
CA PRO A 360 -20.07 -9.33 -2.26
C PRO A 360 -21.11 -8.42 -1.62
N GLU A 361 -22.37 -8.58 -1.97
CA GLU A 361 -23.49 -7.75 -1.48
C GLU A 361 -23.67 -7.90 0.04
N GLN A 362 -23.49 -9.11 0.59
CA GLN A 362 -23.58 -9.37 2.03
C GLN A 362 -22.41 -8.75 2.80
N ILE A 363 -21.21 -8.74 2.23
CA ILE A 363 -20.05 -8.04 2.81
C ILE A 363 -20.27 -6.53 2.80
N GLU A 364 -20.82 -5.97 1.73
CA GLU A 364 -21.16 -4.54 1.65
C GLU A 364 -22.20 -4.16 2.71
N ASP A 365 -23.23 -4.99 2.91
CA ASP A 365 -24.22 -4.80 3.97
C ASP A 365 -23.63 -4.91 5.38
N ALA A 366 -22.78 -5.91 5.62
CA ALA A 366 -22.06 -6.05 6.88
C ALA A 366 -21.15 -4.84 7.15
N LEU A 367 -20.47 -4.35 6.10
CA LEU A 367 -19.66 -3.14 6.18
C LEU A 367 -20.49 -1.92 6.54
N ASN A 368 -21.74 -1.82 6.07
CA ASN A 368 -22.65 -0.73 6.43
C ASN A 368 -23.14 -0.79 7.89
N ARG A 369 -23.06 -1.96 8.54
CA ARG A 369 -23.50 -2.18 9.93
C ARG A 369 -22.40 -2.01 10.99
N VAL A 370 -21.13 -2.12 10.61
CA VAL A 370 -20.02 -1.93 11.57
C VAL A 370 -19.79 -0.45 11.89
N ASP A 371 -19.35 -0.16 13.12
CA ASP A 371 -18.96 1.20 13.51
C ASP A 371 -17.73 1.65 12.72
N LYS A 372 -17.96 2.49 11.71
CA LYS A 372 -16.94 3.04 10.83
C LYS A 372 -17.24 4.49 10.49
N ILE A 373 -16.21 5.20 10.08
CA ILE A 373 -16.32 6.55 9.53
C ILE A 373 -15.97 6.45 8.05
N GLU A 374 -16.91 6.85 7.20
CA GLU A 374 -16.77 6.78 5.75
C GLU A 374 -16.92 8.17 5.11
N ARG A 375 -16.07 8.46 4.11
CA ARG A 375 -16.06 9.72 3.37
C ARG A 375 -15.74 9.52 1.89
N SER A 376 -16.53 10.17 1.05
CA SER A 376 -16.28 10.27 -0.39
C SER A 376 -15.39 11.48 -0.68
N MET A 377 -14.27 11.25 -1.36
CA MET A 377 -13.24 12.26 -1.62
C MET A 377 -13.00 12.38 -3.14
N PRO A 378 -13.04 13.58 -3.73
CA PRO A 378 -12.74 13.74 -5.13
C PRO A 378 -11.25 13.53 -5.39
N ASP A 379 -10.92 12.80 -6.45
CA ASP A 379 -9.55 12.54 -6.90
C ASP A 379 -9.49 12.55 -8.41
N HIS A 380 -9.04 13.66 -9.01
CA HIS A 380 -8.91 13.82 -10.47
C HIS A 380 -10.18 13.41 -11.25
N GLY A 381 -11.36 13.70 -10.70
CA GLY A 381 -12.66 13.37 -11.30
C GLY A 381 -13.18 11.97 -10.99
N CYS A 382 -12.43 11.16 -10.26
CA CYS A 382 -12.91 9.97 -9.58
C CYS A 382 -13.43 10.35 -8.18
N VAL A 383 -14.24 9.47 -7.59
CA VAL A 383 -14.61 9.53 -6.18
C VAL A 383 -13.93 8.37 -5.46
N ARG A 384 -13.21 8.65 -4.39
CA ARG A 384 -12.61 7.65 -3.50
C ARG A 384 -13.42 7.54 -2.23
N GLU A 385 -13.94 6.36 -1.97
CA GLU A 385 -14.63 6.07 -0.71
C GLU A 385 -13.59 5.60 0.31
N LEU A 386 -13.30 6.45 1.29
CA LEU A 386 -12.31 6.20 2.32
C LEU A 386 -12.99 5.87 3.64
N ILE A 387 -12.45 4.86 4.31
CA ILE A 387 -12.90 4.36 5.61
C ILE A 387 -11.80 4.52 6.65
N THR A 388 -12.21 4.88 7.87
CA THR A 388 -11.43 4.78 9.10
C THR A 388 -12.33 4.38 10.27
N THR A 389 -11.78 4.17 11.46
CA THR A 389 -12.56 3.88 12.68
C THR A 389 -12.51 5.04 13.67
N ARG A 390 -13.45 5.06 14.61
CA ARG A 390 -13.47 6.03 15.70
C ARG A 390 -12.22 5.92 16.58
N GLU A 391 -11.68 4.72 16.75
CA GLU A 391 -10.44 4.48 17.49
C GLU A 391 -9.25 5.21 16.85
N VAL A 392 -9.06 5.05 15.53
CA VAL A 392 -7.98 5.71 14.79
C VAL A 392 -8.12 7.23 14.87
N LEU A 393 -9.32 7.76 14.61
CA LEU A 393 -9.60 9.19 14.71
C LEU A 393 -9.32 9.73 16.12
N ASN A 394 -9.74 9.01 17.16
CA ASN A 394 -9.51 9.42 18.54
C ASN A 394 -8.02 9.37 18.92
N ALA A 395 -7.25 8.41 18.39
CA ALA A 395 -5.81 8.35 18.60
C ALA A 395 -5.10 9.57 17.98
N GLU A 396 -5.48 9.97 16.77
CA GLU A 396 -4.94 11.18 16.13
C GLU A 396 -5.38 12.45 16.85
N LYS A 397 -6.64 12.55 17.27
CA LYS A 397 -7.13 13.70 18.05
C LYS A 397 -6.39 13.86 19.37
N ARG A 398 -6.22 12.78 20.14
CA ARG A 398 -5.44 12.82 21.40
C ARG A 398 -4.03 13.35 21.20
N LEU A 399 -3.37 12.95 20.11
CA LEU A 399 -2.04 13.43 19.75
C LEU A 399 -2.05 14.95 19.49
N ILE A 400 -3.00 15.41 18.66
CA ILE A 400 -3.12 16.82 18.26
C ILE A 400 -3.52 17.69 19.45
N ASP A 401 -4.52 17.28 20.22
CA ASP A 401 -5.08 18.03 21.35
C ASP A 401 -4.03 18.20 22.45
N TYR A 402 -3.26 17.16 22.79
CA TYR A 402 -2.18 17.28 23.78
C TYR A 402 -1.15 18.36 23.41
N ALA A 403 -0.73 18.39 22.15
CA ALA A 403 0.22 19.37 21.67
C ALA A 403 -0.39 20.77 21.56
N ARG A 404 -1.64 20.88 21.08
CA ARG A 404 -2.36 22.13 20.91
C ARG A 404 -2.69 22.80 22.25
N ASP A 405 -3.23 22.04 23.19
CA ASP A 405 -3.67 22.51 24.51
C ASP A 405 -2.47 22.82 25.42
N GLY A 406 -1.32 22.20 25.14
CA GLY A 406 -0.08 22.43 25.85
C GLY A 406 0.65 23.72 25.48
N ARG A 407 0.21 24.44 24.44
CA ARG A 407 0.84 25.69 24.00
C ARG A 407 0.67 26.80 25.04
N GLY A 408 1.75 27.51 25.35
CA GLY A 408 1.75 28.60 26.32
C GLY A 408 1.48 28.20 27.78
N THR A 409 1.36 26.91 28.08
CA THR A 409 0.97 26.42 29.43
C THR A 409 2.15 26.25 30.39
N ARG A 410 3.38 26.42 29.92
CA ARG A 410 4.61 26.24 30.71
C ARG A 410 5.32 27.57 30.89
N LYS A 411 6.12 27.68 31.95
CA LYS A 411 7.14 28.73 32.03
C LYS A 411 8.21 28.49 30.95
N ALA A 412 8.82 29.57 30.47
CA ALA A 412 9.99 29.48 29.60
C ALA A 412 11.08 28.64 30.28
N ILE A 413 11.91 27.94 29.49
CA ILE A 413 13.02 27.17 30.07
C ILE A 413 14.07 28.13 30.63
N GLY A 414 14.37 29.20 29.89
CA GLY A 414 15.23 30.29 30.31
C GLY A 414 14.62 31.65 30.02
N ASP A 415 15.05 32.66 30.77
CA ASP A 415 14.59 34.05 30.74
C ASP A 415 15.66 35.06 30.30
N SER A 416 16.94 34.67 30.24
CA SER A 416 18.06 35.48 29.74
C SER A 416 18.40 35.21 28.26
N GLU A 417 19.10 36.17 27.63
CA GLU A 417 19.78 35.94 26.34
C GLU A 417 20.80 34.80 26.52
N HIS A 418 20.60 33.68 25.81
CA HIS A 418 21.56 32.58 25.80
C HIS A 418 22.80 32.99 25.02
N GLU A 419 23.94 33.05 25.71
CA GLU A 419 25.24 33.24 25.07
C GLU A 419 25.66 31.95 24.36
N PHE A 420 25.86 32.05 23.05
CA PHE A 420 26.19 30.92 22.19
C PHE A 420 27.67 30.54 22.31
N SER A 421 27.93 29.32 22.78
CA SER A 421 29.29 28.76 22.80
C SER A 421 29.78 28.49 21.37
N ARG A 422 28.89 28.04 20.48
CA ARG A 422 29.18 27.75 19.06
C ARG A 422 28.87 28.95 18.18
N THR A 423 29.80 29.89 18.09
CA THR A 423 29.65 31.14 17.31
C THR A 423 29.41 30.93 15.81
N TRP A 424 29.89 29.81 15.26
CA TRP A 424 29.77 29.41 13.85
C TRP A 424 28.37 28.89 13.45
N LEU A 425 27.45 28.69 14.41
CA LEU A 425 26.07 28.37 14.07
C LEU A 425 25.46 29.49 13.22
N ASN A 426 24.74 29.11 12.16
CA ASN A 426 24.04 30.07 11.31
C ASN A 426 22.81 30.65 12.02
N ASP A 427 22.23 31.71 11.46
CA ASP A 427 21.12 32.43 12.10
C ASP A 427 19.88 31.56 12.30
N GLN A 428 19.56 30.67 11.34
CA GLN A 428 18.44 29.73 11.48
C GLN A 428 18.66 28.75 12.64
N GLN A 429 19.90 28.26 12.82
CA GLN A 429 20.25 27.39 13.92
C GLN A 429 20.20 28.13 15.27
N LYS A 430 20.77 29.35 15.34
CA LYS A 430 20.70 30.18 16.54
C LYS A 430 19.26 30.48 16.93
N GLU A 431 18.42 30.82 15.97
CA GLU A 431 17.01 31.10 16.24
C GLU A 431 16.23 29.86 16.70
N ALA A 432 16.55 28.69 16.16
CA ALA A 432 15.95 27.44 16.61
C ALA A 432 16.37 27.07 18.05
N VAL A 433 17.60 27.40 18.50
CA VAL A 433 18.00 27.28 19.91
C VAL A 433 17.21 28.27 20.78
N ARG A 434 17.11 29.54 20.38
CA ARG A 434 16.32 30.55 21.12
C ARG A 434 14.86 30.14 21.24
N HIS A 435 14.27 29.62 20.16
CA HIS A 435 12.91 29.10 20.13
C HIS A 435 12.69 28.02 21.20
N VAL A 436 13.60 27.04 21.30
CA VAL A 436 13.50 25.96 22.30
C VAL A 436 13.60 26.52 23.73
N VAL A 437 14.59 27.37 24.01
CA VAL A 437 14.84 27.89 25.36
C VAL A 437 13.71 28.82 25.84
N ARG A 438 13.20 29.68 24.94
CA ARG A 438 12.16 30.67 25.26
C ARG A 438 10.75 30.10 25.20
N SER A 439 10.55 28.93 24.62
CA SER A 439 9.22 28.36 24.42
C SER A 439 8.50 28.15 25.76
N ARG A 440 7.19 28.43 25.74
CA ARG A 440 6.24 28.17 26.82
C ARG A 440 5.35 26.95 26.56
N ASP A 441 5.69 26.15 25.55
CA ASP A 441 4.87 25.04 25.10
C ASP A 441 5.29 23.72 25.76
N SER A 442 4.34 22.82 26.01
CA SER A 442 4.65 21.46 26.46
C SER A 442 5.38 20.65 25.39
N VAL A 443 5.06 20.90 24.12
CA VAL A 443 5.65 20.25 22.93
C VAL A 443 6.24 21.33 22.03
N MET A 444 7.50 21.16 21.66
CA MET A 444 8.24 22.01 20.71
C MET A 444 8.65 21.17 19.51
N ALA A 445 8.80 21.81 18.35
CA ALA A 445 9.26 21.13 17.14
C ALA A 445 10.37 21.92 16.44
N VAL A 446 11.45 21.22 16.11
CA VAL A 446 12.56 21.72 15.30
C VAL A 446 12.64 20.89 14.03
N THR A 447 12.22 21.46 12.91
CA THR A 447 12.38 20.80 11.61
C THR A 447 13.69 21.19 10.98
N GLY A 448 14.40 20.23 10.41
CA GLY A 448 15.60 20.53 9.64
C GLY A 448 15.83 19.51 8.54
N GLY A 449 16.07 20.03 7.33
CA GLY A 449 16.39 19.25 6.15
C GLY A 449 17.61 18.34 6.34
N ALA A 450 17.82 17.41 5.43
CA ALA A 450 19.00 16.54 5.45
C ALA A 450 20.29 17.39 5.35
N GLY A 451 21.24 17.17 6.27
CA GLY A 451 22.53 17.86 6.24
C GLY A 451 22.53 19.31 6.72
N THR A 452 21.53 19.75 7.49
CA THR A 452 21.38 21.13 8.01
C THR A 452 22.12 21.40 9.33
N GLY A 453 22.90 20.45 9.85
CA GLY A 453 23.67 20.62 11.09
C GLY A 453 22.85 20.51 12.39
N LYS A 454 21.69 19.83 12.36
CA LYS A 454 20.79 19.63 13.53
C LYS A 454 21.52 19.20 14.81
N SER A 455 22.55 18.37 14.70
CA SER A 455 23.24 17.80 15.86
C SER A 455 23.99 18.86 16.68
N SER A 456 24.62 19.83 16.02
CA SER A 456 25.34 20.92 16.70
C SER A 456 24.37 21.91 17.34
N LEU A 457 23.25 22.18 16.68
CA LEU A 457 22.12 22.90 17.28
C LEU A 457 21.59 22.20 18.54
N MET A 458 21.45 20.88 18.46
CA MET A 458 20.88 20.08 19.54
C MET A 458 21.80 20.07 20.77
N GLN A 459 23.12 20.05 20.57
CA GLN A 459 24.09 20.14 21.65
C GLN A 459 24.02 21.51 22.34
N GLU A 460 24.03 22.59 21.56
CA GLU A 460 23.93 23.96 22.07
C GLU A 460 22.64 24.17 22.87
N ALA A 461 21.51 23.68 22.35
CA ALA A 461 20.23 23.75 23.05
C ALA A 461 20.22 22.90 24.34
N ALA A 462 20.84 21.71 24.34
CA ALA A 462 20.93 20.88 25.54
C ALA A 462 21.78 21.54 26.63
N GLU A 463 22.91 22.15 26.26
CA GLU A 463 23.75 22.94 27.17
C GLU A 463 23.00 24.17 27.71
N ALA A 464 22.25 24.87 26.85
CA ALA A 464 21.41 25.99 27.25
C ALA A 464 20.36 25.57 28.29
N ILE A 465 19.65 24.46 28.04
CA ILE A 465 18.63 23.90 28.96
C ILE A 465 19.26 23.50 30.30
N ALA A 466 20.46 22.91 30.28
CA ALA A 466 21.20 22.51 31.47
C ALA A 466 21.55 23.69 32.39
N LYS A 467 21.89 24.86 31.83
CA LYS A 467 22.16 26.09 32.60
C LYS A 467 20.94 26.54 33.43
N PHE A 468 19.72 26.16 33.04
CA PHE A 468 18.48 26.47 33.77
C PHE A 468 17.97 25.29 34.63
N GLY A 469 18.85 24.37 35.01
CA GLY A 469 18.54 23.32 35.99
C GLY A 469 17.70 22.15 35.46
N ARG A 470 17.63 21.98 34.13
CA ARG A 470 16.95 20.84 33.50
C ARG A 470 17.91 20.01 32.68
N SER A 471 17.72 18.69 32.70
CA SER A 471 18.46 17.74 31.89
C SER A 471 17.68 17.37 30.63
N VAL A 472 18.43 17.16 29.53
CA VAL A 472 17.87 16.64 28.27
C VAL A 472 18.10 15.14 28.16
N TYR A 473 17.01 14.40 28.08
CA TYR A 473 17.00 12.97 27.79
C TYR A 473 16.70 12.77 26.32
N THR A 474 17.64 12.17 25.58
CA THR A 474 17.51 12.01 24.13
C THR A 474 16.99 10.63 23.75
N PHE A 475 16.10 10.60 22.77
CA PHE A 475 15.48 9.39 22.27
C PHE A 475 15.49 9.35 20.74
N ALA A 476 15.57 8.14 20.20
CA ALA A 476 15.43 7.90 18.77
C ALA A 476 14.43 6.75 18.48
N PRO A 477 13.74 6.75 17.32
CA PRO A 477 12.80 5.71 16.93
C PRO A 477 13.44 4.32 16.76
N SER A 478 14.72 4.27 16.40
CA SER A 478 15.43 3.02 16.09
C SER A 478 16.77 2.95 16.79
N THR A 479 17.29 1.73 16.98
CA THR A 479 18.62 1.51 17.56
C THR A 479 19.73 2.12 16.71
N GLY A 480 19.63 2.06 15.38
CA GLY A 480 20.62 2.68 14.50
C GLY A 480 20.64 4.21 14.63
N ALA A 481 19.47 4.85 14.70
CA ALA A 481 19.38 6.29 14.93
C ALA A 481 19.91 6.68 16.34
N LYS A 482 19.60 5.86 17.36
CA LYS A 482 20.19 6.01 18.71
C LYS A 482 21.72 5.98 18.65
N GLU A 483 22.34 5.01 17.97
CA GLU A 483 23.80 4.92 17.88
C GLU A 483 24.42 6.14 17.20
N VAL A 484 23.77 6.63 16.12
CA VAL A 484 24.19 7.87 15.45
C VAL A 484 24.13 9.06 16.40
N LEU A 485 23.08 9.17 17.23
CA LEU A 485 23.00 10.21 18.26
C LEU A 485 24.11 10.10 19.31
N GLN A 486 24.43 8.88 19.77
CA GLN A 486 25.49 8.66 20.74
C GLN A 486 26.85 9.06 20.18
N GLN A 487 27.15 8.73 18.92
CA GLN A 487 28.36 9.15 18.22
C GLN A 487 28.45 10.69 18.08
N LYS A 488 27.31 11.37 18.07
CA LYS A 488 27.20 12.83 17.98
C LYS A 488 27.18 13.52 19.34
N GLY A 489 27.60 12.85 20.42
CA GLY A 489 27.78 13.45 21.74
C GLY A 489 26.60 13.28 22.70
N PHE A 490 25.55 12.54 22.33
CA PHE A 490 24.41 12.26 23.22
C PHE A 490 24.55 10.87 23.84
N GLY A 491 25.53 10.68 24.74
CA GLY A 491 25.83 9.37 25.33
C GLY A 491 24.65 8.71 26.06
N ASN A 492 23.74 9.51 26.62
CA ASN A 492 22.53 9.06 27.30
C ASN A 492 21.38 8.64 26.35
N ALA A 493 21.56 8.72 25.02
CA ALA A 493 20.48 8.45 24.08
C ALA A 493 19.92 7.03 24.23
N GLN A 494 18.59 6.91 24.24
CA GLN A 494 17.87 5.63 24.27
C GLN A 494 16.89 5.51 23.10
N THR A 495 16.25 4.35 22.94
CA THR A 495 15.16 4.23 21.97
C THR A 495 13.83 4.65 22.60
N VAL A 496 12.90 5.14 21.78
CA VAL A 496 11.53 5.47 22.26
C VAL A 496 10.82 4.25 22.86
N GLU A 497 10.99 3.08 22.25
CA GLU A 497 10.46 1.82 22.81
C GLU A 497 11.03 1.52 24.20
N HIS A 498 12.30 1.86 24.45
CA HIS A 498 12.91 1.68 25.77
C HIS A 498 12.26 2.62 26.80
N LEU A 499 11.99 3.88 26.44
CA LEU A 499 11.24 4.81 27.29
C LEU A 499 9.84 4.29 27.62
N ILE A 500 9.11 3.78 26.63
CA ILE A 500 7.74 3.28 26.80
C ILE A 500 7.71 2.07 27.75
N CYS A 501 8.65 1.13 27.59
CA CYS A 501 8.65 -0.11 28.35
C CYS A 501 9.33 -0.02 29.72
N ASN A 502 10.27 0.90 29.93
CA ASN A 502 11.06 0.99 31.15
C ASN A 502 10.46 1.99 32.13
N THR A 503 9.56 1.52 33.00
CA THR A 503 8.88 2.35 34.00
C THR A 503 9.82 3.00 35.02
N LYS A 504 11.02 2.46 35.22
CA LYS A 504 12.02 3.09 36.12
C LYS A 504 12.52 4.43 35.57
N LEU A 505 12.71 4.52 34.24
CA LEU A 505 13.12 5.77 33.59
C LEU A 505 12.08 6.87 33.72
N HIS A 506 10.80 6.54 33.96
CA HIS A 506 9.74 7.54 34.08
C HIS A 506 10.00 8.49 35.26
N GLY A 507 10.55 7.98 36.36
CA GLY A 507 10.92 8.82 37.50
C GLY A 507 12.09 9.76 37.20
N GLU A 508 13.07 9.31 36.40
CA GLU A 508 14.25 10.11 36.04
C GLU A 508 13.91 11.30 35.13
N VAL A 509 12.88 11.17 34.29
CA VAL A 509 12.48 12.23 33.36
C VAL A 509 11.50 13.25 33.96
N ARG A 510 11.23 13.17 35.28
CA ARG A 510 10.31 14.08 35.96
C ARG A 510 10.81 15.52 35.95
N ASP A 511 9.95 16.44 35.50
CA ASP A 511 10.25 17.87 35.32
C ASP A 511 11.42 18.15 34.33
N GLN A 512 11.81 17.14 33.55
CA GLN A 512 12.92 17.21 32.59
C GLN A 512 12.45 17.46 31.15
N VAL A 513 13.39 17.47 30.21
CA VAL A 513 13.13 17.61 28.77
C VAL A 513 13.42 16.31 28.04
N LEU A 514 12.41 15.79 27.34
CA LEU A 514 12.52 14.67 26.42
C LEU A 514 12.79 15.21 25.02
N TRP A 515 13.90 14.84 24.39
CA TRP A 515 14.21 15.21 23.01
C TRP A 515 14.15 13.98 22.12
N ILE A 516 13.21 13.93 21.18
CA ILE A 516 13.07 12.85 20.21
C ILE A 516 13.64 13.29 18.87
N ASP A 517 14.78 12.73 18.47
CA ASP A 517 15.35 12.96 17.13
C ASP A 517 14.82 11.96 16.10
N GLU A 518 14.82 12.36 14.83
CA GLU A 518 14.17 11.63 13.73
C GLU A 518 12.67 11.34 14.00
N ALA A 519 11.98 12.27 14.68
CA ALA A 519 10.56 12.15 15.04
C ALA A 519 9.61 11.98 13.84
N GLY A 520 10.06 12.28 12.61
CA GLY A 520 9.33 11.99 11.38
C GLY A 520 9.05 10.49 11.16
N LEU A 521 9.86 9.62 11.77
CA LEU A 521 9.69 8.17 11.74
C LEU A 521 8.74 7.63 12.84
N MET A 522 8.16 8.49 13.68
CA MET A 522 7.26 8.07 14.75
C MET A 522 5.83 7.86 14.24
N ASP A 523 5.23 6.76 14.68
CA ASP A 523 3.79 6.53 14.52
C ASP A 523 2.95 7.23 15.61
N VAL A 524 1.64 7.34 15.36
CA VAL A 524 0.69 7.98 16.26
C VAL A 524 0.59 7.24 17.61
N ARG A 525 0.76 5.91 17.63
CA ARG A 525 0.66 5.11 18.86
C ARG A 525 1.82 5.41 19.80
N SER A 526 3.04 5.35 19.28
CA SER A 526 4.28 5.57 20.02
C SER A 526 4.36 7.00 20.52
N MET A 527 4.01 7.97 19.67
CA MET A 527 4.03 9.39 20.09
C MET A 527 2.98 9.68 21.18
N ASN A 528 1.77 9.12 21.10
CA ASN A 528 0.79 9.22 22.18
C ASN A 528 1.30 8.59 23.50
N ALA A 529 2.04 7.48 23.43
CA ALA A 529 2.63 6.87 24.62
C ALA A 529 3.70 7.79 25.25
N VAL A 530 4.54 8.44 24.42
CA VAL A 530 5.50 9.44 24.92
C VAL A 530 4.80 10.64 25.53
N PHE A 531 3.74 11.17 24.89
CA PHE A 531 2.96 12.29 25.41
C PHE A 531 2.25 11.96 26.72
N LYS A 532 1.76 10.72 26.87
CA LYS A 532 1.22 10.22 28.14
C LYS A 532 2.28 10.27 29.24
N ILE A 533 3.47 9.71 28.98
CA ILE A 533 4.59 9.73 29.95
C ILE A 533 4.99 11.18 30.27
N ALA A 534 5.13 12.03 29.26
CA ALA A 534 5.48 13.44 29.45
C ALA A 534 4.45 14.18 30.30
N LYS A 535 3.15 13.91 30.09
CA LYS A 535 2.07 14.46 30.92
C LYS A 535 2.18 14.01 32.37
N GLU A 536 2.35 12.70 32.61
CA GLU A 536 2.43 12.09 33.94
C GLU A 536 3.66 12.54 34.72
N GLN A 537 4.77 12.81 34.03
CA GLN A 537 6.04 13.22 34.65
C GLN A 537 6.29 14.73 34.59
N ASN A 538 5.31 15.53 34.14
CA ASN A 538 5.46 16.96 33.89
C ASN A 538 6.69 17.32 33.03
N ALA A 539 7.10 16.41 32.13
CA ALA A 539 8.22 16.62 31.24
C ALA A 539 7.80 17.46 30.02
N ARG A 540 8.76 18.17 29.42
CA ARG A 540 8.57 18.85 28.13
C ARG A 540 9.11 18.00 26.99
N VAL A 541 8.50 18.07 25.81
CA VAL A 541 8.92 17.29 24.65
C VAL A 541 9.44 18.20 23.54
N ILE A 542 10.63 17.91 23.02
CA ILE A 542 11.19 18.50 21.82
C ILE A 542 11.21 17.42 20.74
N LEU A 543 10.62 17.72 19.58
CA LEU A 543 10.61 16.85 18.41
C LEU A 543 11.57 17.42 17.37
N SER A 544 12.59 16.67 16.96
CA SER A 544 13.42 17.02 15.80
C SER A 544 13.29 16.01 14.68
N GLY A 545 13.23 16.49 13.44
CA GLY A 545 12.96 15.63 12.28
C GLY A 545 12.74 16.39 10.99
N ASP A 546 12.35 15.67 9.95
CA ASP A 546 12.01 16.21 8.63
C ASP A 546 10.79 15.44 8.09
N THR A 547 9.64 16.11 7.99
CA THR A 547 8.38 15.50 7.54
C THR A 547 8.37 15.23 6.03
N ARG A 548 9.36 15.76 5.29
CA ARG A 548 9.57 15.47 3.87
C ARG A 548 10.39 14.20 3.62
N GLN A 549 10.97 13.59 4.66
CA GLN A 549 11.64 12.28 4.58
C GLN A 549 10.64 11.12 4.80
N HIS A 550 11.13 9.88 4.91
CA HIS A 550 10.23 8.76 5.17
C HIS A 550 9.47 8.92 6.48
N SER A 551 8.26 8.39 6.48
CA SER A 551 7.41 8.27 7.65
C SER A 551 7.55 6.90 8.30
N SER A 552 6.90 6.73 9.45
CA SER A 552 6.77 5.41 10.07
C SER A 552 6.16 4.38 9.09
N PRO A 553 6.67 3.14 9.06
CA PRO A 553 6.01 2.01 8.40
C PRO A 553 4.66 1.63 9.06
N SER A 554 4.49 2.00 10.33
CA SER A 554 3.26 1.82 11.10
C SER A 554 2.28 2.98 10.87
N ARG A 555 1.02 2.78 11.28
CA ARG A 555 -0.06 3.76 11.09
C ARG A 555 0.25 5.15 11.63
N GLY A 556 0.12 6.15 10.75
CA GLY A 556 -0.05 7.56 11.08
C GLY A 556 1.27 8.33 11.18
N GLU A 557 1.37 9.44 10.47
CA GLU A 557 2.57 10.30 10.42
C GLU A 557 2.54 11.35 11.54
N ALA A 558 2.95 10.96 12.76
CA ALA A 558 2.71 11.76 13.97
C ALA A 558 3.26 13.20 13.87
N MET A 559 4.51 13.37 13.44
CA MET A 559 5.13 14.70 13.33
C MET A 559 4.44 15.58 12.27
N ARG A 560 4.03 15.00 11.14
CA ARG A 560 3.30 15.71 10.07
C ARG A 560 1.93 16.19 10.55
N LEU A 561 1.23 15.35 11.32
CA LEU A 561 -0.04 15.72 11.94
C LEU A 561 0.15 16.89 12.90
N LEU A 562 1.13 16.82 13.79
CA LEU A 562 1.41 17.92 14.71
C LEU A 562 1.75 19.23 13.97
N GLU A 563 2.54 19.14 12.90
CA GLU A 563 2.92 20.28 12.08
C GLU A 563 1.73 20.95 11.37
N ARG A 564 0.82 20.16 10.78
CA ARG A 564 -0.33 20.69 10.03
C ARG A 564 -1.52 21.04 10.93
N GLU A 565 -1.73 20.30 12.01
CA GLU A 565 -3.00 20.26 12.72
C GLU A 565 -2.94 20.82 14.15
N ALA A 566 -1.81 20.69 14.84
CA ALA A 566 -1.69 21.16 16.23
C ALA A 566 -1.37 22.66 16.34
N GLY A 567 -0.95 23.29 15.24
CA GLY A 567 -0.56 24.71 15.21
C GLY A 567 0.63 24.98 16.13
N LEU A 568 1.61 24.09 16.13
CA LEU A 568 2.86 24.29 16.86
C LEU A 568 3.66 25.42 16.23
N ASN A 569 4.37 26.18 17.05
CA ASN A 569 5.43 27.05 16.57
C ASN A 569 6.63 26.15 16.23
N ILE A 570 7.00 26.10 14.96
CA ILE A 570 8.06 25.20 14.47
C ILE A 570 9.26 26.04 14.06
N ALA A 571 10.42 25.74 14.66
CA ALA A 571 11.68 26.28 14.17
C ALA A 571 12.14 25.50 12.93
N ARG A 572 12.34 26.18 11.79
CA ARG A 572 12.79 25.55 10.54
C ARG A 572 14.24 25.90 10.23
N VAL A 573 15.06 24.88 10.01
CA VAL A 573 16.45 25.00 9.56
C VAL A 573 16.56 24.39 8.17
N GLU A 574 16.63 25.24 7.14
CA GLU A 574 16.56 24.82 5.73
C GLU A 574 17.92 24.87 5.04
N ALA A 575 18.86 25.65 5.58
CA ALA A 575 20.19 25.81 4.99
C ALA A 575 20.99 24.49 5.03
N ILE A 576 21.17 23.86 3.87
CA ILE A 576 21.95 22.63 3.71
C ILE A 576 23.45 22.97 3.84
N GLN A 577 24.16 22.30 4.75
CA GLN A 577 25.59 22.50 4.99
C GLN A 577 26.46 21.34 4.50
N ARG A 578 25.86 20.18 4.22
CA ARG A 578 26.56 18.95 3.86
C ARG A 578 27.12 18.98 2.44
N GLN A 579 26.25 19.18 1.44
CA GLN A 579 26.64 19.20 0.02
C GLN A 579 27.26 20.55 -0.38
N LYS A 580 28.04 20.57 -1.46
CA LYS A 580 28.66 21.79 -2.02
C LYS A 580 28.30 22.01 -3.49
N GLY A 581 28.51 23.24 -3.98
CA GLY A 581 28.41 23.60 -5.40
C GLY A 581 27.03 23.36 -6.04
N ARG A 582 27.02 22.98 -7.33
CA ARG A 582 25.77 22.76 -8.09
C ARG A 582 24.95 21.57 -7.57
N TYR A 583 25.60 20.57 -7.00
CA TYR A 583 24.91 19.44 -6.36
C TYR A 583 24.09 19.90 -5.15
N LYS A 584 24.65 20.78 -4.30
CA LYS A 584 23.91 21.42 -3.20
C LYS A 584 22.64 22.12 -3.71
N ALA A 585 22.75 22.94 -4.76
CA ALA A 585 21.61 23.66 -5.32
C ALA A 585 20.50 22.70 -5.82
N ALA A 586 20.86 21.57 -6.43
CA ALA A 586 19.89 20.57 -6.85
C ALA A 586 19.19 19.91 -5.64
N VAL A 587 19.93 19.56 -4.58
CA VAL A 587 19.35 18.97 -3.36
C VAL A 587 18.46 19.97 -2.61
N GLU A 588 18.82 21.27 -2.61
CA GLU A 588 17.98 22.35 -2.05
C GLU A 588 16.67 22.53 -2.81
N LEU A 589 16.67 22.36 -4.13
CA LEU A 589 15.42 22.35 -4.91
C LEU A 589 14.57 21.11 -4.54
N ILE A 590 15.19 19.94 -4.44
CA ILE A 590 14.49 18.70 -4.09
C ILE A 590 13.89 18.76 -2.69
N SER A 591 14.59 19.37 -1.72
CA SER A 591 14.13 19.49 -0.33
C SER A 591 12.88 20.38 -0.18
N ARG A 592 12.58 21.23 -1.16
CA ARG A 592 11.33 22.01 -1.23
C ARG A 592 10.12 21.16 -1.66
N GLY A 593 10.35 19.94 -2.16
CA GLY A 593 9.29 19.00 -2.51
C GLY A 593 8.33 19.56 -3.57
N ASN A 594 7.03 19.56 -3.27
CA ASN A 594 5.98 19.98 -4.20
C ASN A 594 5.72 21.50 -4.24
N GLU A 595 6.53 22.30 -3.54
CA GLU A 595 6.45 23.76 -3.63
C GLU A 595 6.74 24.22 -5.07
N VAL A 596 5.88 25.07 -5.63
CA VAL A 596 6.05 25.63 -6.97
C VAL A 596 7.18 26.65 -6.93
N VAL A 597 8.28 26.35 -7.61
CA VAL A 597 9.47 27.23 -7.70
C VAL A 597 9.50 28.04 -8.99
N ASN A 598 8.68 27.69 -9.97
CA ASN A 598 8.47 28.46 -11.19
C ASN A 598 6.96 28.57 -11.46
N ALA A 599 6.42 29.78 -11.28
CA ALA A 599 5.00 30.04 -11.37
C ALA A 599 4.44 29.92 -12.81
N GLU A 600 5.23 30.27 -13.82
CA GLU A 600 4.82 30.24 -15.24
C GLU A 600 4.61 28.82 -15.75
N THR A 601 5.50 27.90 -15.34
CA THR A 601 5.47 26.49 -15.76
C THR A 601 4.76 25.58 -14.76
N GLY A 602 4.44 26.08 -13.56
CA GLY A 602 3.93 25.28 -12.45
C GLY A 602 4.94 24.25 -11.91
N LYS A 603 6.23 24.40 -12.25
CA LYS A 603 7.26 23.40 -11.91
C LYS A 603 7.59 23.44 -10.42
N THR A 604 7.55 22.26 -9.80
CA THR A 604 7.86 22.10 -8.37
C THR A 604 9.36 22.04 -8.12
N GLY A 605 9.79 22.31 -6.88
CA GLY A 605 11.19 22.17 -6.45
C GLY A 605 11.73 20.77 -6.72
N LEU A 606 10.93 19.74 -6.45
CA LEU A 606 11.27 18.33 -6.71
C LEU A 606 11.59 18.08 -8.19
N LEU A 607 10.73 18.53 -9.11
CA LEU A 607 10.95 18.36 -10.54
C LEU A 607 12.10 19.24 -11.06
N ALA A 608 12.22 20.47 -10.56
CA ALA A 608 13.32 21.35 -10.90
C ALA A 608 14.68 20.77 -10.46
N GLY A 609 14.72 20.17 -9.27
CA GLY A 609 15.91 19.53 -8.74
C GLY A 609 16.24 18.20 -9.41
N PHE A 610 15.24 17.39 -9.79
CA PHE A 610 15.44 16.22 -10.65
C PHE A 610 16.09 16.63 -11.98
N ASP A 611 15.52 17.61 -12.66
CA ASP A 611 16.03 18.09 -13.94
C ASP A 611 17.44 18.72 -13.79
N ALA A 612 17.74 19.35 -12.64
CA ALA A 612 19.08 19.85 -12.34
C ALA A 612 20.11 18.74 -12.12
N LEU A 613 19.74 17.63 -11.45
CA LEU A 613 20.60 16.45 -11.31
C LEU A 613 20.84 15.78 -12.66
N ASP A 614 19.82 15.71 -13.51
CA ASP A 614 19.94 15.16 -14.86
C ASP A 614 20.91 15.99 -15.71
N ALA A 615 20.77 17.32 -15.69
CA ALA A 615 21.69 18.24 -16.38
C ALA A 615 23.13 18.22 -15.83
N LEU A 616 23.33 17.73 -14.59
CA LEU A 616 24.66 17.49 -14.01
C LEU A 616 25.24 16.11 -14.38
N GLY A 617 24.53 15.32 -15.17
CA GLY A 617 24.93 13.96 -15.54
C GLY A 617 24.86 12.98 -14.38
N LYS A 618 24.02 13.25 -13.37
CA LYS A 618 23.89 12.38 -12.18
C LYS A 618 22.79 11.32 -12.33
N ILE A 619 21.96 11.43 -13.36
CA ILE A 619 20.92 10.45 -13.70
C ILE A 619 21.32 9.75 -14.99
N HIS A 620 21.68 8.48 -14.87
CA HIS A 620 22.13 7.62 -15.94
C HIS A 620 20.96 6.74 -16.39
N GLU A 621 20.45 6.99 -17.60
CA GLU A 621 19.49 6.08 -18.26
C GLU A 621 20.30 5.01 -18.97
N ILE A 622 20.09 3.75 -18.56
CA ILE A 622 20.82 2.58 -19.05
C ILE A 622 19.80 1.48 -19.30
N ASP A 623 20.00 0.75 -20.39
CA ASP A 623 19.17 -0.42 -20.70
C ASP A 623 19.17 -1.42 -19.54
N LEU A 624 18.04 -2.13 -19.42
CA LEU A 624 17.68 -2.89 -18.22
C LEU A 624 18.72 -3.97 -17.86
N ASP A 625 19.39 -4.54 -18.85
CA ASP A 625 20.35 -5.64 -18.69
C ASP A 625 21.72 -5.18 -18.14
N GLU A 626 22.16 -3.96 -18.45
CA GLU A 626 23.51 -3.46 -18.07
C GLU A 626 23.52 -2.55 -16.82
N ARG A 627 22.34 -2.12 -16.37
CA ARG A 627 22.22 -1.12 -15.30
C ARG A 627 22.89 -1.50 -13.99
N HIS A 628 22.73 -2.76 -13.56
CA HIS A 628 23.26 -3.24 -12.28
C HIS A 628 24.77 -3.44 -12.33
N GLU A 629 25.30 -3.88 -13.47
CA GLU A 629 26.74 -3.98 -13.74
C GLU A 629 27.40 -2.61 -13.68
N LYS A 630 26.82 -1.61 -14.37
CA LYS A 630 27.35 -0.23 -14.35
C LYS A 630 27.39 0.36 -12.95
N LEU A 631 26.39 0.07 -12.12
CA LEU A 631 26.39 0.49 -10.72
C LEU A 631 27.54 -0.18 -9.95
N ALA A 632 27.73 -1.50 -10.12
CA ALA A 632 28.81 -2.25 -9.47
C ALA A 632 30.21 -1.72 -9.87
N GLU A 633 30.44 -1.39 -11.15
CA GLU A 633 31.68 -0.75 -11.60
C GLU A 633 31.94 0.58 -10.89
N ASN A 634 30.92 1.44 -10.78
CA ASN A 634 31.04 2.73 -10.11
C ASN A 634 31.28 2.56 -8.60
N TYR A 635 30.66 1.55 -7.99
CA TYR A 635 30.89 1.18 -6.60
C TYR A 635 32.37 0.83 -6.36
N LEU A 636 32.95 -0.04 -7.20
CA LEU A 636 34.37 -0.42 -7.10
C LEU A 636 35.31 0.75 -7.36
N ALA A 637 35.01 1.58 -8.37
CA ALA A 637 35.80 2.77 -8.66
C ALA A 637 35.83 3.74 -7.46
N ALA A 638 34.70 3.89 -6.75
CA ALA A 638 34.64 4.68 -5.54
C ALA A 638 35.44 4.06 -4.38
N GLU A 639 35.39 2.75 -4.18
CA GLU A 639 36.21 2.07 -3.17
C GLU A 639 37.71 2.21 -3.45
N LYS A 640 38.14 2.04 -4.71
CA LYS A 640 39.54 2.27 -5.14
C LYS A 640 40.00 3.71 -4.91
N ALA A 641 39.09 4.67 -5.07
CA ALA A 641 39.35 6.08 -4.76
C ALA A 641 39.30 6.41 -3.25
N GLY A 642 39.12 5.41 -2.37
CA GLY A 642 39.02 5.60 -0.92
C GLY A 642 37.74 6.31 -0.47
N LYS A 643 36.74 6.42 -1.35
CA LYS A 643 35.47 7.09 -1.06
C LYS A 643 34.46 6.09 -0.53
N SER A 644 33.91 6.37 0.65
CA SER A 644 32.85 5.54 1.20
C SER A 644 31.55 5.70 0.42
N THR A 645 30.88 4.59 0.12
CA THR A 645 29.67 4.52 -0.70
C THR A 645 28.44 4.10 0.10
N LEU A 646 27.27 4.58 -0.32
CA LEU A 646 25.96 4.11 0.13
C LEU A 646 25.11 3.73 -1.09
N VAL A 647 24.84 2.44 -1.26
CA VAL A 647 23.98 1.97 -2.35
C VAL A 647 22.54 1.79 -1.86
N VAL A 648 21.59 2.38 -2.57
CA VAL A 648 20.17 2.40 -2.21
C VAL A 648 19.31 1.80 -3.33
N ALA A 649 18.36 0.94 -2.97
CA ALA A 649 17.34 0.46 -3.91
C ALA A 649 15.92 0.66 -3.34
N PRO A 650 14.91 1.00 -4.16
CA PRO A 650 13.52 1.12 -3.71
C PRO A 650 12.92 -0.19 -3.17
N THR A 651 13.32 -1.34 -3.72
CA THR A 651 12.77 -2.65 -3.36
C THR A 651 13.86 -3.64 -2.92
N HIS A 652 13.47 -4.64 -2.11
CA HIS A 652 14.39 -5.70 -1.69
C HIS A 652 14.85 -6.61 -2.85
N ALA A 653 14.02 -6.77 -3.89
CA ALA A 653 14.38 -7.55 -5.07
C ALA A 653 15.49 -6.85 -5.86
N GLU A 654 15.34 -5.55 -6.12
CA GLU A 654 16.38 -4.75 -6.78
C GLU A 654 17.64 -4.65 -5.91
N ALA A 655 17.51 -4.52 -4.58
CA ALA A 655 18.66 -4.55 -3.68
C ALA A 655 19.46 -5.86 -3.78
N ALA A 656 18.77 -7.01 -3.89
CA ALA A 656 19.42 -8.31 -4.01
C ALA A 656 20.16 -8.45 -5.35
N ALA A 657 19.55 -8.05 -6.47
CA ALA A 657 20.16 -8.09 -7.79
C ALA A 657 21.43 -7.23 -7.87
N VAL A 658 21.37 -6.00 -7.36
CA VAL A 658 22.54 -5.11 -7.31
C VAL A 658 23.61 -5.64 -6.35
N THR A 659 23.21 -6.25 -5.23
CA THR A 659 24.16 -6.86 -4.28
C THR A 659 24.95 -7.99 -4.94
N GLU A 660 24.31 -8.86 -5.72
CA GLU A 660 25.03 -9.96 -6.37
C GLU A 660 26.01 -9.44 -7.42
N ASN A 661 25.63 -8.44 -8.22
CA ASN A 661 26.55 -7.80 -9.17
C ASN A 661 27.78 -7.21 -8.47
N ILE A 662 27.58 -6.48 -7.36
CA ILE A 662 28.70 -5.95 -6.57
C ILE A 662 29.60 -7.08 -6.05
N ARG A 663 29.01 -8.18 -5.56
CA ARG A 663 29.79 -9.33 -5.04
C ARG A 663 30.57 -10.02 -6.14
N THR A 664 29.97 -10.25 -7.32
CA THR A 664 30.66 -10.81 -8.48
C THR A 664 31.88 -9.97 -8.84
N SER A 665 31.71 -8.66 -8.99
CA SER A 665 32.84 -7.79 -9.33
C SER A 665 33.91 -7.73 -8.22
N LEU A 666 33.53 -7.82 -6.94
CA LEU A 666 34.49 -7.92 -5.82
C LEU A 666 35.26 -9.26 -5.81
N ARG A 667 34.64 -10.37 -6.24
CA ARG A 667 35.32 -11.66 -6.40
C ARG A 667 36.31 -11.61 -7.56
N ASP A 668 35.91 -11.02 -8.67
CA ASP A 668 36.77 -10.87 -9.85
C ASP A 668 38.03 -10.03 -9.56
N GLU A 669 37.92 -9.04 -8.67
CA GLU A 669 39.05 -8.25 -8.18
C GLU A 669 39.84 -8.91 -7.03
N GLY A 670 39.41 -10.08 -6.55
CA GLY A 670 40.03 -10.79 -5.43
C GLY A 670 39.81 -10.13 -4.06
N ALA A 671 38.93 -9.12 -3.97
CA ALA A 671 38.56 -8.43 -2.73
C ALA A 671 37.58 -9.25 -1.87
N LEU A 672 36.86 -10.19 -2.48
CA LEU A 672 35.98 -11.15 -1.81
C LEU A 672 36.48 -12.58 -2.00
N SER A 673 36.49 -13.37 -0.93
CA SER A 673 36.87 -14.79 -1.00
C SER A 673 35.87 -15.61 -1.82
N ASN A 674 36.38 -16.61 -2.56
CA ASN A 674 35.55 -17.63 -3.22
C ASN A 674 35.05 -18.72 -2.23
N ASP A 675 35.58 -18.78 -1.00
CA ASP A 675 35.09 -19.67 0.06
C ASP A 675 33.87 -19.05 0.75
N GLU A 676 32.67 -19.50 0.36
CA GLU A 676 31.41 -19.11 0.97
C GLU A 676 30.93 -20.14 1.99
N ARG A 677 30.37 -19.65 3.10
CA ARG A 677 29.69 -20.48 4.10
C ARG A 677 28.22 -20.10 4.22
N GLU A 678 27.38 -21.12 4.37
CA GLU A 678 25.94 -20.94 4.56
C GLU A 678 25.59 -20.62 6.02
N PHE A 679 24.83 -19.54 6.20
CA PHE A 679 24.23 -19.09 7.46
C PHE A 679 22.71 -19.08 7.38
N ILE A 680 22.06 -19.19 8.55
CA ILE A 680 20.61 -19.00 8.66
C ILE A 680 20.30 -17.51 8.56
N ARG A 681 19.29 -17.18 7.77
CA ARG A 681 18.70 -15.84 7.63
C ARG A 681 17.20 -15.90 7.88
N LEU A 682 16.73 -15.08 8.81
CA LEU A 682 15.32 -14.92 9.15
C LEU A 682 14.77 -13.68 8.45
N LYS A 683 13.79 -13.86 7.56
CA LYS A 683 13.06 -12.77 6.92
C LYS A 683 11.67 -12.67 7.51
N SER A 684 11.29 -11.51 8.04
CA SER A 684 9.93 -11.30 8.56
C SER A 684 8.93 -11.47 7.43
N LEU A 685 7.83 -12.17 7.72
CA LEU A 685 6.67 -12.30 6.82
C LEU A 685 5.82 -11.02 6.79
N ASN A 686 6.14 -10.04 7.63
CA ASN A 686 5.44 -8.75 7.77
C ASN A 686 3.92 -8.95 7.96
N LEU A 687 3.54 -9.86 8.85
CA LEU A 687 2.14 -10.13 9.14
C LEU A 687 1.56 -9.07 10.07
N THR A 688 0.34 -8.63 9.76
CA THR A 688 -0.48 -7.81 10.66
C THR A 688 -0.87 -8.62 11.90
N ASN A 689 -1.30 -7.93 12.96
CA ASN A 689 -1.81 -8.61 14.14
C ASN A 689 -3.07 -9.45 13.84
N ALA A 690 -3.91 -9.01 12.91
CA ALA A 690 -5.06 -9.76 12.41
C ALA A 690 -4.63 -11.05 11.69
N GLU A 691 -3.64 -11.01 10.81
CA GLU A 691 -3.12 -12.23 10.16
C GLU A 691 -2.49 -13.20 11.17
N LYS A 692 -1.72 -12.68 12.14
CA LYS A 692 -1.08 -13.50 13.19
C LYS A 692 -2.08 -14.13 14.17
N SER A 693 -3.31 -13.62 14.27
CA SER A 693 -4.34 -14.25 15.11
C SER A 693 -5.08 -15.40 14.40
N GLU A 694 -4.92 -15.55 13.10
CA GLU A 694 -5.61 -16.58 12.32
C GLU A 694 -4.80 -17.86 12.19
N ALA A 695 -5.37 -19.00 12.60
CA ALA A 695 -4.69 -20.29 12.53
C ALA A 695 -4.34 -20.69 11.09
N ILE A 696 -5.20 -20.34 10.12
CA ILE A 696 -4.99 -20.64 8.69
C ILE A 696 -3.71 -20.00 8.14
N THR A 697 -3.26 -18.88 8.71
CA THR A 697 -2.01 -18.22 8.35
C THR A 697 -0.80 -19.14 8.52
N TYR A 698 -0.86 -20.09 9.45
CA TYR A 698 0.24 -20.99 9.81
C TYR A 698 0.19 -22.34 9.08
N ALA A 699 -0.93 -22.68 8.43
CA ALA A 699 -1.14 -23.98 7.80
C ALA A 699 -0.08 -24.31 6.73
N SER A 700 0.37 -23.31 5.98
CA SER A 700 1.41 -23.44 4.94
C SER A 700 2.79 -22.94 5.35
N GLN A 701 2.98 -22.61 6.63
CA GLN A 701 4.22 -22.02 7.16
C GLN A 701 4.97 -22.99 8.07
N SER A 702 4.77 -24.30 7.86
CA SER A 702 5.52 -25.33 8.58
C SER A 702 7.03 -25.11 8.42
N GLY A 703 7.76 -25.17 9.52
CA GLY A 703 9.18 -24.85 9.55
C GLY A 703 9.52 -23.37 9.71
N GLY A 704 8.57 -22.44 9.57
CA GLY A 704 8.78 -21.02 9.87
C GLY A 704 9.08 -20.78 11.36
N ILE A 705 9.65 -19.62 11.68
CA ILE A 705 10.10 -19.27 13.04
C ILE A 705 9.18 -18.21 13.65
N VAL A 706 8.65 -18.51 14.83
CA VAL A 706 8.01 -17.52 15.71
C VAL A 706 9.05 -17.03 16.72
N GLN A 707 9.25 -15.71 16.80
CA GLN A 707 10.10 -15.11 17.82
C GLN A 707 9.32 -14.11 18.66
N PHE A 708 9.32 -14.32 19.98
CA PHE A 708 8.69 -13.41 20.94
C PHE A 708 9.57 -12.18 21.17
N HIS A 709 9.02 -10.98 21.03
CA HIS A 709 9.71 -9.74 21.37
C HIS A 709 9.24 -9.16 22.72
N GLN A 710 8.17 -9.73 23.30
CA GLN A 710 7.72 -9.49 24.67
C GLN A 710 7.37 -10.83 25.34
N ASN A 711 7.33 -10.85 26.67
CA ASN A 711 6.89 -12.04 27.42
C ASN A 711 5.40 -12.30 27.14
N ALA A 712 5.00 -13.58 27.05
CA ALA A 712 3.61 -13.98 26.89
C ALA A 712 3.24 -15.10 27.87
N LYS A 713 1.92 -15.26 28.12
CA LYS A 713 1.39 -16.34 28.98
C LYS A 713 1.78 -17.71 28.41
N GLY A 714 2.04 -18.68 29.29
CA GLY A 714 2.52 -20.01 28.87
C GLY A 714 4.04 -20.17 28.91
N GLY A 715 4.77 -19.26 29.56
CA GLY A 715 6.22 -19.36 29.76
C GLY A 715 7.07 -18.80 28.61
N PHE A 716 6.46 -18.16 27.61
CA PHE A 716 7.17 -17.55 26.50
C PHE A 716 7.93 -16.30 26.97
N LYS A 717 9.25 -16.32 26.81
CA LYS A 717 10.15 -15.22 27.20
C LYS A 717 10.54 -14.39 25.99
N ARG A 718 10.75 -13.09 26.20
CA ARG A 718 11.34 -12.22 25.18
C ARG A 718 12.64 -12.81 24.64
N GLY A 719 12.76 -12.87 23.31
CA GLY A 719 13.91 -13.40 22.58
C GLY A 719 13.82 -14.87 22.23
N SER A 720 12.93 -15.66 22.85
CA SER A 720 12.82 -17.08 22.54
C SER A 720 12.24 -17.33 21.15
N ARG A 721 12.76 -18.37 20.48
CA ARG A 721 12.40 -18.77 19.13
C ARG A 721 11.81 -20.17 19.13
N TYR A 722 10.75 -20.34 18.34
CA TYR A 722 10.08 -21.61 18.14
C TYR A 722 9.84 -21.84 16.66
N ARG A 723 9.91 -23.10 16.24
CA ARG A 723 9.58 -23.55 14.89
C ARG A 723 8.10 -23.93 14.82
N ILE A 724 7.42 -23.51 13.76
CA ILE A 724 6.02 -23.86 13.51
C ILE A 724 5.95 -25.34 13.16
N ALA A 725 5.22 -26.10 13.97
CA ALA A 725 4.99 -27.54 13.79
C ALA A 725 3.73 -27.84 12.97
N GLY A 726 2.82 -26.87 12.87
CA GLY A 726 1.58 -26.98 12.07
C GLY A 726 0.37 -26.36 12.79
N ALA A 727 -0.77 -26.38 12.10
CA ALA A 727 -2.06 -25.94 12.63
C ALA A 727 -3.08 -27.09 12.54
N ILE A 728 -3.91 -27.26 13.56
CA ILE A 728 -5.01 -28.23 13.59
C ILE A 728 -6.25 -27.48 14.08
N GLY A 729 -7.27 -27.39 13.21
CA GLY A 729 -8.45 -26.57 13.48
C GLY A 729 -8.07 -25.10 13.74
N LYS A 730 -8.46 -24.57 14.91
CA LYS A 730 -8.17 -23.19 15.34
C LYS A 730 -6.90 -23.07 16.18
N GLU A 731 -6.12 -24.14 16.29
CA GLU A 731 -4.92 -24.17 17.14
C GLU A 731 -3.65 -24.27 16.31
N VAL A 732 -2.62 -23.55 16.73
CA VAL A 732 -1.29 -23.55 16.10
C VAL A 732 -0.29 -24.07 17.12
N PHE A 733 0.57 -24.98 16.66
CA PHE A 733 1.58 -25.60 17.51
C PHE A 733 2.98 -25.23 17.07
N ILE A 734 3.84 -25.02 18.06
CA ILE A 734 5.22 -24.58 17.90
C ILE A 734 6.16 -25.40 18.80
N THR A 735 7.41 -25.57 18.40
CA THR A 735 8.43 -26.33 19.16
C THR A 735 9.67 -25.46 19.35
N PRO A 736 10.31 -25.42 20.54
CA PRO A 736 11.54 -24.64 20.74
C PRO A 736 12.61 -25.01 19.71
N VAL A 737 13.34 -24.02 19.17
CA VAL A 737 14.39 -24.26 18.17
C VAL A 737 15.53 -25.13 18.73
N GLY A 738 15.82 -25.03 20.03
CA GLY A 738 16.83 -25.84 20.72
C GLY A 738 16.38 -27.25 21.13
N GLY A 739 15.20 -27.70 20.69
CA GLY A 739 14.58 -28.94 21.16
C GLY A 739 13.75 -28.74 22.44
N GLY A 740 12.72 -29.57 22.61
CA GLY A 740 11.80 -29.50 23.73
C GLY A 740 10.38 -29.91 23.33
N GLU A 741 9.44 -29.79 24.27
CA GLU A 741 8.04 -30.16 24.06
C GLU A 741 7.32 -29.22 23.09
N LYS A 742 6.35 -29.80 22.36
CA LYS A 742 5.43 -29.06 21.49
C LYS A 742 4.47 -28.24 22.34
N GLN A 743 4.33 -26.95 22.03
CA GLN A 743 3.52 -25.98 22.77
C GLN A 743 2.48 -25.33 21.85
N LYS A 744 1.37 -24.85 22.44
CA LYS A 744 0.34 -24.09 21.74
C LYS A 744 0.76 -22.62 21.62
N LEU A 745 0.72 -22.06 20.42
CA LEU A 745 0.97 -20.65 20.18
C LEU A 745 -0.21 -19.80 20.70
N PRO A 746 0.01 -18.80 21.57
CA PRO A 746 -1.05 -17.93 22.05
C PRO A 746 -1.44 -16.88 20.99
N LEU A 747 -2.29 -17.26 20.02
CA LEU A 747 -2.73 -16.41 18.92
C LEU A 747 -3.38 -15.08 19.38
N ALA A 748 -4.03 -15.07 20.56
CA ALA A 748 -4.59 -13.87 21.17
C ALA A 748 -3.54 -12.84 21.66
N ALA A 749 -2.26 -13.22 21.71
CA ALA A 749 -1.13 -12.35 22.03
C ALA A 749 -0.29 -12.01 20.78
N SER A 750 -0.96 -11.86 19.62
CA SER A 750 -0.33 -11.64 18.32
C SER A 750 0.56 -10.40 18.28
N GLU A 751 0.32 -9.43 19.16
CA GLU A 751 1.13 -8.22 19.30
C GLU A 751 2.49 -8.44 19.98
N ARG A 752 2.79 -9.65 20.48
CA ARG A 752 4.00 -9.95 21.28
C ARG A 752 5.05 -10.76 20.54
N PHE A 753 4.73 -11.26 19.37
CA PHE A 753 5.64 -12.07 18.55
C PHE A 753 5.57 -11.67 17.07
N GLU A 754 6.63 -12.03 16.35
CA GLU A 754 6.76 -11.86 14.91
C GLU A 754 7.06 -13.22 14.26
N VAL A 755 6.63 -13.38 13.00
CA VAL A 755 6.79 -14.63 12.25
C VAL A 755 7.78 -14.43 11.11
N TYR A 756 8.71 -15.36 10.98
CA TYR A 756 9.82 -15.30 10.04
C TYR A 756 9.85 -16.54 9.15
N ALA A 757 10.13 -16.33 7.87
CA ALA A 757 10.61 -17.39 6.99
C ALA A 757 12.11 -17.61 7.24
N GLU A 758 12.51 -18.88 7.33
CA GLU A 758 13.90 -19.29 7.39
C GLU A 758 14.46 -19.43 5.97
N HIS A 759 15.55 -18.73 5.69
CA HIS A 759 16.29 -18.78 4.45
C HIS A 759 17.76 -19.06 4.75
N LYS A 760 18.51 -19.45 3.72
CA LYS A 760 19.96 -19.48 3.78
C LYS A 760 20.55 -18.22 3.15
N ILE A 761 21.70 -17.81 3.64
CA ILE A 761 22.53 -16.77 3.03
C ILE A 761 23.98 -17.28 2.97
N ALA A 762 24.60 -17.10 1.81
CA ALA A 762 26.02 -17.38 1.63
C ALA A 762 26.83 -16.14 2.02
N ILE A 763 27.86 -16.33 2.83
CA ILE A 763 28.74 -15.27 3.33
C ILE A 763 30.18 -15.72 3.13
N ALA A 764 31.01 -14.82 2.60
CA ALA A 764 32.45 -15.01 2.41
C ALA A 764 33.26 -14.06 3.31
N ALA A 765 34.54 -14.37 3.51
CA ALA A 765 35.48 -13.42 4.08
C ALA A 765 35.61 -12.19 3.15
N GLY A 766 35.57 -10.99 3.73
CA GLY A 766 35.48 -9.72 3.02
C GLY A 766 34.04 -9.18 2.89
N ASP A 767 33.01 -10.00 3.12
CA ASP A 767 31.63 -9.53 2.94
C ASP A 767 31.25 -8.41 3.91
N LYS A 768 30.50 -7.44 3.41
CA LYS A 768 29.78 -6.50 4.27
C LYS A 768 28.48 -7.14 4.73
N ILE A 769 28.24 -7.13 6.03
CA ILE A 769 27.02 -7.66 6.64
C ILE A 769 26.22 -6.55 7.32
N ARG A 770 24.90 -6.74 7.36
CA ARG A 770 23.94 -5.90 8.07
C ARG A 770 23.11 -6.75 9.01
N PHE A 771 22.95 -6.30 10.26
CA PHE A 771 22.06 -6.96 11.21
C PHE A 771 20.62 -6.44 11.05
N SER A 772 19.65 -7.35 10.88
CA SER A 772 18.23 -7.01 10.67
C SER A 772 17.43 -6.88 11.98
N LEU A 773 17.97 -7.43 13.07
CA LEU A 773 17.45 -7.31 14.43
C LEU A 773 18.65 -7.27 15.39
N GLY A 774 18.49 -6.59 16.53
CA GLY A 774 19.53 -6.55 17.56
C GLY A 774 19.62 -7.84 18.38
N GLY A 775 20.77 -8.05 19.00
CA GLY A 775 21.07 -9.22 19.84
C GLY A 775 22.41 -9.05 20.57
N THR A 776 23.08 -10.15 20.87
CA THR A 776 24.40 -10.16 21.54
C THR A 776 25.38 -11.03 20.78
N ALA A 777 26.64 -10.62 20.76
CA ALA A 777 27.73 -11.47 20.28
C ALA A 777 27.97 -12.64 21.27
N ARG A 778 28.69 -13.66 20.81
CA ARG A 778 29.11 -14.80 21.63
C ARG A 778 29.87 -14.31 22.86
N GLY A 779 29.51 -14.83 24.05
CA GLY A 779 30.06 -14.37 25.34
C GLY A 779 29.25 -13.27 26.04
N GLY A 780 28.16 -12.76 25.41
CA GLY A 780 27.09 -12.00 26.07
C GLY A 780 27.42 -10.56 26.50
N LYS A 781 28.68 -10.13 26.45
CA LYS A 781 29.10 -8.78 26.87
C LYS A 781 28.85 -7.71 25.80
N GLN A 782 29.01 -8.06 24.52
CA GLN A 782 28.90 -7.11 23.41
C GLN A 782 27.50 -7.15 22.77
N ARG A 783 26.89 -5.97 22.63
CA ARG A 783 25.54 -5.81 22.07
C ARG A 783 25.59 -5.48 20.59
N ILE A 784 24.85 -6.25 19.81
CA ILE A 784 24.66 -6.04 18.37
C ILE A 784 23.37 -5.26 18.16
N SER A 785 23.45 -4.14 17.46
CA SER A 785 22.32 -3.27 17.18
C SER A 785 21.66 -3.57 15.85
N ASN A 786 20.34 -3.37 15.77
CA ASN A 786 19.61 -3.43 14.51
C ASN A 786 20.10 -2.34 13.55
N GLY A 787 20.45 -2.73 12.32
CA GLY A 787 20.90 -1.86 11.25
C GLY A 787 22.41 -1.60 11.24
N ARG A 788 23.16 -2.16 12.20
CA ARG A 788 24.62 -2.14 12.25
C ARG A 788 25.18 -2.78 10.98
N LEU A 789 26.17 -2.13 10.40
CA LEU A 789 26.99 -2.65 9.30
C LEU A 789 28.36 -3.04 9.85
N ASP A 790 28.88 -4.19 9.41
CA ASP A 790 30.21 -4.67 9.76
C ASP A 790 30.82 -5.44 8.58
N GLU A 791 32.11 -5.76 8.66
CA GLU A 791 32.83 -6.51 7.64
C GLU A 791 33.26 -7.87 8.19
N VAL A 792 33.19 -8.91 7.37
CA VAL A 792 33.54 -10.28 7.75
C VAL A 792 35.04 -10.46 7.62
N LYS A 793 35.72 -10.73 8.74
CA LYS A 793 37.14 -11.09 8.76
C LYS A 793 37.36 -12.55 8.36
N GLY A 794 36.42 -13.42 8.70
CA GLY A 794 36.51 -14.85 8.42
C GLY A 794 35.61 -15.65 9.36
N PHE A 795 36.00 -16.90 9.60
CA PHE A 795 35.20 -17.85 10.36
C PHE A 795 36.03 -18.55 11.43
N ASP A 796 35.42 -18.85 12.59
CA ASP A 796 36.08 -19.67 13.62
C ASP A 796 36.04 -21.17 13.25
N LYS A 797 36.70 -22.00 14.06
CA LYS A 797 36.74 -23.47 13.87
C LYS A 797 35.35 -24.12 13.97
N SER A 798 34.41 -23.50 14.66
CA SER A 798 33.02 -23.96 14.80
C SER A 798 32.11 -23.45 13.67
N GLY A 799 32.63 -22.62 12.76
CA GLY A 799 31.90 -22.04 11.65
C GLY A 799 31.12 -20.76 12.02
N ASN A 800 31.39 -20.16 13.17
CA ASN A 800 30.82 -18.87 13.54
C ASN A 800 31.50 -17.73 12.79
N LEU A 801 30.77 -16.63 12.66
CA LEU A 801 31.22 -15.47 11.92
C LEU A 801 32.14 -14.60 12.78
N ILE A 802 33.34 -14.30 12.29
CA ILE A 802 34.28 -13.36 12.92
C ILE A 802 34.19 -12.03 12.18
N LEU A 803 33.78 -10.98 12.89
CA LEU A 803 33.74 -9.62 12.36
C LEU A 803 35.12 -8.96 12.45
N LYS A 804 35.35 -7.92 11.64
CA LYS A 804 36.61 -7.16 11.60
C LYS A 804 36.95 -6.51 12.94
N ASN A 805 35.94 -6.15 13.73
CA ASN A 805 36.10 -5.66 15.10
C ASN A 805 36.43 -6.76 16.14
N GLY A 806 36.55 -8.03 15.72
CA GLY A 806 36.85 -9.19 16.57
C GLY A 806 35.63 -9.84 17.23
N TRP A 807 34.42 -9.33 17.02
CA TRP A 807 33.21 -9.94 17.58
C TRP A 807 32.89 -11.26 16.87
N ILE A 808 32.43 -12.23 17.65
CA ILE A 808 32.01 -13.55 17.14
C ILE A 808 30.48 -13.61 17.17
N VAL A 809 29.88 -13.89 16.02
CA VAL A 809 28.43 -14.05 15.87
C VAL A 809 28.13 -15.51 15.58
N GLU A 810 27.25 -16.09 16.40
CA GLU A 810 26.82 -17.49 16.26
C GLU A 810 26.20 -17.75 14.90
N ARG A 811 26.45 -18.95 14.34
CA ARG A 811 25.94 -19.34 13.02
C ARG A 811 24.41 -19.34 12.91
N ASP A 812 23.72 -19.54 14.03
CA ASP A 812 22.25 -19.57 14.14
C ASP A 812 21.63 -18.21 14.53
N TYR A 813 22.42 -17.14 14.55
CA TYR A 813 21.95 -15.80 14.93
C TYR A 813 20.74 -15.35 14.09
N GLY A 814 20.66 -15.74 12.81
CA GLY A 814 19.47 -15.61 11.99
C GLY A 814 19.16 -14.19 11.48
N HIS A 815 19.39 -13.16 12.28
CA HIS A 815 19.03 -11.77 11.95
C HIS A 815 20.16 -11.01 11.27
N MET A 816 20.64 -11.54 10.15
CA MET A 816 21.70 -10.96 9.34
C MET A 816 21.36 -10.98 7.85
N ASP A 817 21.95 -10.04 7.12
CA ASP A 817 21.80 -9.84 5.69
C ASP A 817 23.12 -9.32 5.11
N LEU A 818 23.25 -9.30 3.79
CA LEU A 818 24.36 -8.62 3.13
C LEU A 818 24.16 -7.09 3.23
N GLY A 819 25.28 -6.37 3.42
CA GLY A 819 25.32 -4.96 3.80
C GLY A 819 25.67 -3.99 2.67
N TYR A 820 25.74 -4.47 1.42
CA TYR A 820 26.14 -3.67 0.25
C TYR A 820 25.05 -2.68 -0.17
N VAL A 821 23.82 -3.17 -0.31
CA VAL A 821 22.67 -2.38 -0.77
C VAL A 821 21.58 -2.39 0.28
N ILE A 822 21.02 -1.22 0.59
CA ILE A 822 19.95 -1.08 1.57
C ILE A 822 18.75 -0.36 0.97
N THR A 823 17.59 -0.51 1.59
CA THR A 823 16.41 0.28 1.20
C THR A 823 16.56 1.73 1.64
N SER A 824 15.85 2.64 0.98
CA SER A 824 15.86 4.07 1.33
C SER A 824 15.42 4.34 2.79
N HIS A 825 14.46 3.56 3.32
CA HIS A 825 14.09 3.63 4.74
C HIS A 825 15.26 3.27 5.67
N ALA A 826 16.04 2.23 5.34
CA ALA A 826 17.18 1.80 6.13
C ALA A 826 18.42 2.71 5.97
N SER A 827 18.43 3.56 4.94
CA SER A 827 19.48 4.55 4.67
C SER A 827 19.25 5.87 5.40
N GLN A 828 18.04 6.13 5.89
CA GLN A 828 17.73 7.35 6.63
C GLN A 828 18.61 7.49 7.88
N GLY A 829 19.08 8.72 8.11
CA GLY A 829 20.04 9.06 9.16
C GLY A 829 21.51 8.72 8.83
N LYS A 830 21.78 7.97 7.76
CA LYS A 830 23.15 7.65 7.30
C LYS A 830 23.61 8.62 6.20
N ASP A 831 24.91 8.84 6.13
CA ASP A 831 25.57 9.58 5.05
C ASP A 831 26.94 8.97 4.70
N ARG A 832 27.35 9.19 3.45
CA ARG A 832 28.59 8.68 2.83
C ARG A 832 29.10 9.70 1.81
N HIS A 833 30.33 9.55 1.35
CA HIS A 833 30.90 10.44 0.33
C HIS A 833 30.06 10.39 -0.95
N ILE A 834 29.73 9.18 -1.42
CA ILE A 834 28.93 8.98 -2.63
C ILE A 834 27.68 8.16 -2.29
N ALA A 835 26.51 8.65 -2.71
CA ALA A 835 25.27 7.87 -2.73
C ALA A 835 25.00 7.33 -4.14
N MET A 836 24.69 6.05 -4.26
CA MET A 836 24.34 5.42 -5.53
C MET A 836 22.95 4.81 -5.41
N ALA A 837 22.14 4.85 -6.48
CA ALA A 837 20.83 4.23 -6.47
C ALA A 837 20.48 3.53 -7.77
N ALA A 838 19.94 2.32 -7.66
CA ALA A 838 19.26 1.65 -8.77
C ALA A 838 17.76 1.90 -8.62
N MET A 839 17.13 2.44 -9.65
CA MET A 839 15.70 2.76 -9.68
C MET A 839 15.09 2.31 -11.00
N GLY A 840 14.72 1.04 -11.09
CA GLY A 840 14.07 0.49 -12.28
C GLY A 840 12.55 0.57 -12.35
N GLU A 841 12.02 0.27 -13.53
CA GLU A 841 10.61 0.18 -13.86
C GLU A 841 9.88 -0.81 -12.95
N SER A 842 10.51 -1.95 -12.66
CA SER A 842 9.96 -2.96 -11.75
C SER A 842 9.80 -2.46 -10.30
N SER A 843 10.54 -1.40 -9.94
CA SER A 843 10.50 -0.72 -8.64
C SER A 843 9.62 0.54 -8.64
N LEU A 844 9.04 0.96 -9.78
CA LEU A 844 8.18 2.16 -9.87
C LEU A 844 7.13 2.26 -8.76
N PRO A 845 6.41 1.19 -8.35
CA PRO A 845 5.42 1.31 -7.27
C PRO A 845 5.99 1.81 -5.94
N ALA A 846 7.29 1.60 -5.68
CA ALA A 846 7.97 2.02 -4.46
C ALA A 846 8.62 3.42 -4.55
N ILE A 847 8.74 3.98 -5.77
CA ILE A 847 9.39 5.29 -6.01
C ILE A 847 8.40 6.43 -5.79
N ASN A 848 8.75 7.40 -4.97
CA ASN A 848 7.95 8.59 -4.65
C ASN A 848 8.85 9.74 -4.19
N ALA A 849 8.27 10.92 -3.95
CA ALA A 849 9.00 12.13 -3.54
C ALA A 849 9.89 11.91 -2.30
N LYS A 850 9.34 11.32 -1.23
CA LYS A 850 10.06 11.04 0.03
C LYS A 850 11.25 10.11 -0.22
N GLN A 851 11.04 9.01 -0.95
CA GLN A 851 12.08 8.05 -1.30
C GLN A 851 13.20 8.70 -2.11
N PHE A 852 12.85 9.48 -3.13
CA PHE A 852 13.82 10.16 -3.98
C PHE A 852 14.64 11.17 -3.18
N TYR A 853 13.98 12.04 -2.41
CA TYR A 853 14.65 13.02 -1.55
C TYR A 853 15.58 12.37 -0.52
N VAL A 854 15.12 11.29 0.14
CA VAL A 854 15.96 10.54 1.07
C VAL A 854 17.18 10.01 0.36
N THR A 855 17.06 9.40 -0.83
CA THR A 855 18.19 8.85 -1.58
C THR A 855 19.20 9.94 -1.97
N VAL A 856 18.76 11.02 -2.62
CA VAL A 856 19.67 12.06 -3.14
C VAL A 856 20.38 12.84 -2.04
N SER A 857 19.83 12.85 -0.83
CA SER A 857 20.41 13.64 0.27
C SER A 857 21.50 12.89 1.06
N ARG A 858 21.78 11.61 0.76
CA ARG A 858 22.74 10.78 1.53
C ARG A 858 24.20 10.98 1.14
N GLY A 859 24.49 11.40 -0.08
CA GLY A 859 25.85 11.65 -0.54
C GLY A 859 26.33 13.04 -0.10
N SER A 860 27.46 13.14 0.59
CA SER A 860 28.07 14.43 0.94
C SER A 860 28.73 15.10 -0.26
N ASP A 861 29.37 14.29 -1.10
CA ASP A 861 30.20 14.78 -2.21
C ASP A 861 29.44 14.63 -3.52
N ASP A 862 28.79 13.48 -3.73
CA ASP A 862 28.12 13.16 -5.00
C ASP A 862 26.94 12.18 -4.87
N VAL A 863 26.10 12.14 -5.91
CA VAL A 863 25.03 11.16 -6.10
C VAL A 863 25.04 10.61 -7.52
N MET A 864 24.79 9.31 -7.69
CA MET A 864 24.60 8.66 -8.99
C MET A 864 23.31 7.85 -8.97
N ILE A 865 22.40 8.10 -9.90
CA ILE A 865 21.11 7.42 -10.01
C ILE A 865 21.07 6.68 -11.34
N PHE A 866 20.87 5.38 -11.29
CA PHE A 866 20.79 4.50 -12.45
C PHE A 866 19.32 4.11 -12.67
N VAL A 867 18.77 4.45 -13.83
CA VAL A 867 17.36 4.25 -14.21
C VAL A 867 17.27 3.57 -15.57
N ASP A 868 16.13 2.95 -15.87
CA ASP A 868 15.81 2.44 -17.22
C ASP A 868 14.99 3.43 -18.06
N ASP A 869 14.13 4.24 -17.43
CA ASP A 869 13.32 5.25 -18.12
C ASP A 869 13.19 6.50 -17.24
N LYS A 870 13.92 7.58 -17.59
CA LYS A 870 13.88 8.83 -16.83
C LYS A 870 12.48 9.42 -16.75
N ALA A 871 11.67 9.31 -17.81
CA ALA A 871 10.33 9.90 -17.85
C ALA A 871 9.38 9.22 -16.85
N LYS A 872 9.44 7.88 -16.75
CA LYS A 872 8.65 7.14 -15.77
C LYS A 872 9.09 7.44 -14.34
N ILE A 873 10.39 7.52 -14.06
CA ILE A 873 10.89 7.90 -12.72
C ILE A 873 10.43 9.32 -12.38
N ARG A 874 10.60 10.26 -13.31
CA ARG A 874 10.18 11.66 -13.15
C ARG A 874 8.68 11.79 -12.87
N GLN A 875 7.84 10.95 -13.48
CA GLN A 875 6.42 10.89 -13.17
C GLN A 875 6.15 10.25 -11.79
N ALA A 876 6.86 9.19 -11.44
CA ALA A 876 6.68 8.45 -10.19
C ALA A 876 6.97 9.31 -8.95
N ILE A 877 8.01 10.16 -9.00
CA ILE A 877 8.39 11.04 -7.89
C ILE A 877 7.37 12.13 -7.58
N MET A 878 6.45 12.44 -8.51
CA MET A 878 5.37 13.42 -8.25
C MET A 878 4.40 12.94 -7.17
N ARG A 879 4.36 11.64 -6.87
CA ARG A 879 3.57 11.11 -5.76
C ARG A 879 4.26 11.48 -4.44
N SER A 880 3.53 12.11 -3.52
CA SER A 880 4.08 12.55 -2.23
C SER A 880 4.59 11.40 -1.37
N GLY A 881 3.92 10.24 -1.42
CA GLY A 881 4.14 9.16 -0.47
C GLY A 881 3.59 9.46 0.93
N GLU A 882 2.74 10.48 1.08
CA GLU A 882 2.02 10.77 2.31
C GLU A 882 0.81 9.85 2.48
N GLN A 883 0.59 9.38 3.71
CA GLN A 883 -0.65 8.71 4.08
C GLN A 883 -1.71 9.74 4.46
N LEU A 884 -2.93 9.64 3.93
CA LEU A 884 -4.06 10.44 4.40
C LEU A 884 -4.41 10.05 5.84
N SER A 885 -4.53 11.04 6.72
CA SER A 885 -4.93 10.79 8.11
C SER A 885 -6.44 10.77 8.31
N ALA A 886 -6.89 10.18 9.41
CA ALA A 886 -8.31 10.19 9.77
C ALA A 886 -8.81 11.62 10.04
N THR A 887 -7.97 12.48 10.60
CA THR A 887 -8.28 13.88 10.89
C THR A 887 -8.34 14.75 9.62
N GLU A 888 -7.43 14.56 8.68
CA GLU A 888 -7.44 15.23 7.37
C GLU A 888 -8.67 14.85 6.55
N MET A 889 -9.00 13.54 6.55
CA MET A 889 -10.21 13.02 5.93
C MET A 889 -11.48 13.70 6.48
N MET A 890 -11.51 14.02 7.77
CA MET A 890 -12.64 14.72 8.39
C MET A 890 -12.72 16.20 8.03
N LYS A 891 -11.58 16.89 7.85
CA LYS A 891 -11.52 18.32 7.52
C LYS A 891 -11.89 18.62 6.07
N GLN A 892 -11.36 17.86 5.12
CA GLN A 892 -11.64 18.09 3.70
C GLN A 892 -13.14 17.91 3.37
N ALA A 893 -13.85 17.06 4.12
CA ALA A 893 -15.30 16.91 4.05
C ALA A 893 -16.08 18.16 4.54
N ALA A 894 -15.55 18.91 5.51
CA ALA A 894 -16.17 20.16 5.98
C ALA A 894 -16.04 21.26 4.92
N ASN A 895 -14.85 21.43 4.34
CA ASN A 895 -14.59 22.43 3.30
C ASN A 895 -15.38 22.16 2.01
N SER A 896 -15.62 20.89 1.67
CA SER A 896 -16.44 20.50 0.50
C SER A 896 -17.95 20.61 0.76
N ARG A 897 -18.41 20.62 2.02
CA ARG A 897 -19.80 20.99 2.37
C ARG A 897 -20.03 22.50 2.27
N GLU A 898 -19.04 23.32 2.60
CA GLU A 898 -19.12 24.78 2.46
C GLU A 898 -19.02 25.26 0.99
N GLN A 899 -18.38 24.47 0.11
CA GLN A 899 -18.26 24.78 -1.32
C GLN A 899 -19.40 24.23 -2.21
N LYS A 900 -20.39 23.54 -1.64
CA LYS A 900 -21.61 23.19 -2.40
C LYS A 900 -22.46 24.44 -2.62
N SER A 901 -22.20 25.13 -3.73
CA SER A 901 -23.21 25.97 -4.39
C SER A 901 -24.46 25.11 -4.70
N PRO A 902 -25.68 25.67 -4.66
CA PRO A 902 -26.90 24.88 -4.73
C PRO A 902 -26.97 24.09 -6.03
N SER A 903 -27.30 22.81 -5.91
CA SER A 903 -27.57 21.89 -7.03
C SER A 903 -28.61 22.51 -7.98
N PRO A 904 -28.58 22.19 -9.29
CA PRO A 904 -29.69 22.54 -10.18
C PRO A 904 -30.94 21.78 -9.70
N GLU A 905 -32.00 22.52 -9.37
CA GLU A 905 -33.29 21.92 -9.05
C GLU A 905 -33.79 21.07 -10.24
N PRO A 906 -34.41 19.91 -9.98
CA PRO A 906 -35.15 19.20 -11.01
C PRO A 906 -36.34 20.07 -11.44
N ALA A 907 -36.46 20.34 -12.74
CA ALA A 907 -37.58 21.07 -13.31
C ALA A 907 -38.91 20.44 -12.90
N ARG A 908 -39.62 21.10 -11.98
CA ARG A 908 -41.03 20.87 -11.67
C ARG A 908 -41.75 22.21 -11.67
N HIS A 909 -42.92 22.17 -12.31
CA HIS A 909 -43.80 23.30 -12.60
C HIS A 909 -43.87 24.36 -11.50
N GLN A 910 -43.59 25.61 -11.90
CA GLN A 910 -43.94 26.81 -11.17
C GLN A 910 -45.47 26.98 -11.20
N GLN A 911 -46.11 26.76 -10.06
CA GLN A 911 -47.21 27.57 -9.54
C GLN A 911 -47.38 27.22 -8.06
N ASP A 912 -47.65 28.24 -7.25
CA ASP A 912 -47.91 28.21 -5.80
C ASP A 912 -46.72 28.17 -4.84
N ALA A 913 -46.04 29.33 -4.71
CA ALA A 913 -45.35 29.72 -3.48
C ALA A 913 -45.16 31.24 -3.36
N ARG A 914 -46.27 32.00 -3.29
CA ARG A 914 -46.27 33.38 -2.77
C ARG A 914 -47.12 33.44 -1.50
N GLN A 915 -46.60 32.87 -0.43
CA GLN A 915 -46.97 33.17 0.95
C GLN A 915 -45.97 32.45 1.87
N SER A 916 -45.59 33.08 2.98
CA SER A 916 -44.67 32.62 4.03
C SER A 916 -43.16 32.86 3.84
N ARG A 917 -42.77 34.12 3.60
CA ARG A 917 -41.47 34.65 4.07
C ARG A 917 -41.69 35.47 5.35
N HIS A 918 -41.67 34.82 6.50
CA HIS A 918 -41.21 35.41 7.77
C HIS A 918 -40.97 34.29 8.80
N ALA A 919 -39.94 34.49 9.63
CA ALA A 919 -39.54 33.72 10.80
C ALA A 919 -38.70 32.43 10.58
N ARG A 920 -37.36 32.60 10.58
CA ARG A 920 -36.44 31.63 11.21
C ARG A 920 -35.30 32.37 11.92
N CYS A 921 -35.59 32.83 13.14
CA CYS A 921 -34.57 33.09 14.16
C CYS A 921 -33.94 31.75 14.57
N SER A 922 -32.62 31.75 14.74
CA SER A 922 -31.85 30.53 15.00
C SER A 922 -31.96 30.10 16.46
N PHE A 923 -31.89 28.79 16.69
CA PHE A 923 -31.83 28.13 18.00
C PHE A 923 -30.81 28.76 18.98
N ARG A 924 -29.78 29.42 18.45
CA ARG A 924 -28.73 30.10 19.21
C ARG A 924 -29.24 31.31 19.99
N ASP A 925 -30.27 31.99 19.49
CA ASP A 925 -30.86 33.17 20.13
C ASP A 925 -31.80 32.77 21.29
N ARG A 926 -32.36 31.56 21.26
CA ARG A 926 -33.21 31.00 22.32
C ARG A 926 -32.42 30.47 23.52
N VAL A 927 -31.17 30.05 23.31
CA VAL A 927 -30.30 29.50 24.37
C VAL A 927 -29.64 30.61 25.20
N VAL A 928 -29.41 31.79 24.62
CA VAL A 928 -28.81 32.93 25.35
C VAL A 928 -29.84 33.66 26.22
N GLY A 929 -31.11 33.69 25.83
CA GLY A 929 -32.19 34.29 26.63
C GLY A 929 -32.57 33.50 27.89
N TRP A 930 -32.42 32.17 27.87
CA TRP A 930 -32.74 31.30 29.01
C TRP A 930 -31.75 31.45 30.19
N TRP A 931 -30.54 31.95 29.91
CA TRP A 931 -29.49 32.18 30.91
C TRP A 931 -29.56 33.53 31.63
N ARG A 932 -30.42 34.46 31.19
CA ARG A 932 -30.45 35.84 31.71
C ARG A 932 -31.72 36.23 32.46
N GLY A 933 -32.71 35.35 32.59
CA GLY A 933 -33.80 35.53 33.57
C GLY A 933 -34.57 36.86 33.49
N GLU A 934 -34.75 37.44 32.31
CA GLU A 934 -35.47 38.72 32.14
C GLU A 934 -36.76 38.50 31.33
N THR A 935 -37.88 38.53 32.03
CA THR A 935 -39.22 38.75 31.48
C THR A 935 -39.37 40.23 31.13
N ARG A 936 -39.75 40.55 29.89
CA ARG A 936 -40.23 41.90 29.55
C ARG A 936 -41.51 41.87 28.74
N GLU A 937 -42.54 42.38 29.41
CA GLU A 937 -43.80 42.88 28.88
C GLU A 937 -43.58 44.05 27.90
N GLN A 938 -44.61 44.24 27.08
CA GLN A 938 -44.73 45.22 26.01
C GLN A 938 -44.72 46.67 26.50
N ALA A 939 -44.22 47.57 25.64
CA ALA A 939 -44.65 48.97 25.61
C ALA A 939 -44.73 49.46 24.16
N LEU A 940 -45.84 50.13 23.84
CA LEU A 940 -46.23 50.68 22.54
C LEU A 940 -46.03 52.20 22.49
N SER A 941 -45.47 52.68 21.36
CA SER A 941 -45.68 54.01 20.73
C SER A 941 -45.14 55.25 21.49
N PRO A 942 -45.02 56.47 20.90
CA PRO A 942 -45.73 57.01 19.72
C PRO A 942 -44.90 57.88 18.73
N ASP A 943 -45.54 58.19 17.58
CA ASP A 943 -45.78 59.51 16.94
C ASP A 943 -45.79 59.44 15.39
N THR A 944 -46.98 59.51 14.75
CA THR A 944 -47.70 60.67 14.14
C THR A 944 -47.19 61.07 12.74
N ARG A 945 -47.96 61.50 11.72
CA ARG A 945 -49.40 61.63 11.35
C ARG A 945 -49.45 62.13 9.88
N HIS A 946 -50.65 62.08 9.28
CA HIS A 946 -51.18 62.70 8.02
C HIS A 946 -51.44 61.66 6.93
N GLY A 947 -52.64 61.50 6.33
CA GLY A 947 -53.92 62.20 6.42
C GLY A 947 -54.65 62.16 5.06
N ALA A 948 -55.95 61.81 5.07
CA ALA A 948 -56.96 61.93 3.98
C ALA A 948 -56.84 60.96 2.76
N SER A 949 -57.90 60.49 2.10
CA SER A 949 -59.36 60.46 2.31
C SER A 949 -60.01 59.62 1.18
N ASN A 950 -61.18 59.04 1.49
CA ASN A 950 -62.34 58.85 0.61
C ASN A 950 -62.39 57.78 -0.51
N ASP A 951 -63.33 56.85 -0.27
CA ASP A 951 -64.57 56.57 -1.02
C ASP A 951 -64.68 55.36 -1.98
N ARG A 952 -65.61 54.48 -1.54
CA ARG A 952 -66.75 53.90 -2.28
C ARG A 952 -66.60 52.76 -3.30
N ALA A 953 -67.46 51.76 -2.99
CA ALA A 953 -68.41 51.06 -3.86
C ALA A 953 -67.91 49.74 -4.48
N ARG A 954 -68.47 48.58 -4.05
CA ARG A 954 -69.64 47.86 -4.65
C ARG A 954 -69.19 47.00 -5.84
N THR A 955 -69.59 45.75 -6.07
CA THR A 955 -70.56 44.79 -5.47
C THR A 955 -70.36 43.46 -6.23
N VAL A 956 -70.77 42.34 -5.61
CA VAL A 956 -71.50 41.18 -6.23
C VAL A 956 -70.72 40.31 -7.24
N ALA A 957 -70.81 38.98 -7.25
CA ALA A 957 -71.39 37.96 -6.38
C ALA A 957 -71.09 36.57 -6.98
N THR A 958 -71.25 35.53 -6.15
CA THR A 958 -71.79 34.17 -6.46
C THR A 958 -71.02 33.27 -7.45
N GLY A 959 -70.84 31.97 -7.24
CA GLY A 959 -71.36 31.00 -6.25
C GLY A 959 -70.48 29.73 -6.30
N MET A 960 -70.40 28.94 -5.21
CA MET A 960 -71.09 27.63 -5.03
C MET A 960 -70.65 26.56 -6.06
N MET A 961 -70.25 25.32 -5.75
CA MET A 961 -70.46 24.40 -4.61
C MET A 961 -69.42 23.24 -4.69
N PHE A 962 -68.88 22.84 -3.53
CA PHE A 962 -68.60 21.50 -2.94
C PHE A 962 -69.05 20.19 -3.66
N PRO A 963 -68.71 18.96 -3.16
CA PRO A 963 -67.55 18.46 -2.37
C PRO A 963 -67.11 16.99 -2.67
N GLU A 964 -66.26 16.43 -1.78
CA GLU A 964 -66.13 15.00 -1.37
C GLU A 964 -65.23 14.08 -2.24
N LEU A 965 -64.45 13.09 -1.75
CA LEU A 965 -64.36 12.36 -0.47
C LEU A 965 -63.08 11.48 -0.43
N GLY A 966 -62.53 11.24 0.78
CA GLY A 966 -61.84 10.01 1.25
C GLY A 966 -60.40 9.73 0.74
N ARG A 967 -59.33 9.54 1.53
CA ARG A 967 -58.98 8.85 2.82
C ARG A 967 -58.06 7.63 2.57
N SER A 968 -56.90 7.64 3.25
CA SER A 968 -56.02 6.54 3.72
C SER A 968 -55.51 5.50 2.69
N ILE A 969 -54.25 5.06 2.72
CA ILE A 969 -53.33 4.74 3.84
C ILE A 969 -51.94 5.33 3.59
#